data_AF-A0A853C4Z6-F1
#
_entry.id   AF-A0A853C4Z6-F1
#
_cell.length_a   1.000
_cell.length_b   1.000
_cell.length_c   1.000
_cell.angle_alpha   90.00
_cell.angle_beta   90.00
_cell.angle_gamma   90.00
#
_symmetry.space_group_name_H-M   'P 1'
#
loop_
_entity.id
_entity.type
_entity.pdbx_description
1 polymer ?
#
loop_
_entity_poly.entity_id
_entity_poly.type
_entity_poly.pdbx_seq_one_letter_code
_entity_poly.pdbx_strand_id
1 'polypeptide(L)'
;MSAGPDLFDLSVPAGRLMAATDWSATPIGAPETWSQTLQVLTRSVQASRYPMLLLWGEDYTQIYNDAYSELIGDRHPAAMGNDCRITLSEGWPVLEPLIEEAKSTGVASWVPALQLLLIRAGYREEAYFSVSHAPVTDDDGETRGVLTICSEVTDQVVGERRLRLLQQLSLGDDTRLALEDVAHRLVTAVADDPSDVPFLGLYLRDGAAVRRIATSDPALPGSVAPGEPDPWDLLRAAAGHAGTVAVPETLARGGAWQDPVTEALVVPIPSSDPRAPLGVLVAGVSPSRALDDLYRSFFELLAQQVGVALRNALAYEEERQRAEALAELDRAKTEFFTNVSHEFRTPLTLMLGPLQDALAAGDPALPAEHQERVTTALDAARRLLKLVNNLLTFSSLEAGSELAAREPVDLAALTVDVASGFRSAVERAGLRLDVRCPPLPRPVVIDPEHWTTIVTNLLSNALKFTFTGAIEVRLTGDGEQVSLEVRDTGVGIPEAELPRLFDRFHRVRGTASRSHEGSGIGLALVKELAVLHGGDVDVTSEVGTGTRFLVRLPWPVTAAVALPRTPTTADALTAAVTEAESWISGAEVAAPATREVAADAPHVLVADDNADMRAHIVRLLEAEGWQVTAVADGDAALHAATTIGPDLLLTDVMMPGLDGFELLRAIRDDPRTQTLPVVMLSARAGEGASTEGLEIGADDYVVKPFVSSDLIARLRTTMTMAGLRSRHVAEIQELARATALVTSGRRIDDALRLLTDQVRGILDARGVTVTVDDPEGARSALVYTVGNTEPSGAGEELVRTPVLGRRNRVLGTVEVVLSVARARRPQTEPLLTATARVLAAVVEEGWHSERQVAVAATLQGFLLPDSLPEVDGVELAASYRPAEREVQVGGDWYDVLELPDGRVALSVGDVAGHGLESALLMGQLRTAVRAYALGGMSPAETTAALDELMDRLPGASMATFFLAYLDVATGNLTWCSAGHPPPAVVRPGAPAGWIEGPVAPPLGAMFGQRPTESEAALPPEARLVLYTDGLVERRETQLDVGMPELLALLEANAGADAEQMVSRIVGRSAGGSADDVAVVVLHRLPVADQGSAGVGDARLEIEVAAAPESAAQVRRAVRGLLDEAGVDDDVAFELLIGLSEAVNNAVEHAVDPTRDVVVVRAEVDSAARRVRLEVQDFGQWRERRSSMDRGHGATLMGLGGEVRVLPGDTGTLVTLEREL
;
A
#
# COMPACT_ATOMS: atom_id res chain seq x y z
N MET A 1 -51.90 -32.24 -55.46
CA MET A 1 -52.42 -31.93 -54.11
C MET A 1 -52.25 -30.44 -53.92
N SER A 2 -53.33 -29.70 -53.67
CA SER A 2 -53.32 -28.24 -53.55
C SER A 2 -52.67 -27.82 -52.24
N ALA A 3 -51.62 -27.00 -52.32
CA ALA A 3 -51.07 -26.27 -51.19
C ALA A 3 -52.08 -25.19 -50.73
N GLY A 4 -52.14 -24.95 -49.42
CA GLY A 4 -52.99 -23.95 -48.74
C GLY A 4 -53.97 -24.64 -47.77
N PRO A 5 -53.85 -24.45 -46.43
CA PRO A 5 -53.83 -23.12 -45.79
C PRO A 5 -52.89 -22.93 -44.56
N ASP A 6 -51.88 -23.77 -44.32
CA ASP A 6 -51.24 -23.87 -42.96
C ASP A 6 -49.76 -23.42 -42.88
N LEU A 7 -49.33 -22.46 -43.71
CA LEU A 7 -47.93 -21.97 -43.67
C LEU A 7 -47.71 -20.88 -42.63
N PHE A 8 -48.61 -19.90 -42.57
CA PHE A 8 -48.49 -18.72 -41.71
C PHE A 8 -49.35 -18.87 -40.45
N ASP A 9 -48.76 -18.66 -39.27
CA ASP A 9 -49.49 -18.70 -38.01
C ASP A 9 -50.28 -17.40 -37.78
N LEU A 10 -51.58 -17.43 -38.04
CA LEU A 10 -52.47 -16.28 -37.88
C LEU A 10 -52.71 -15.86 -36.42
N SER A 11 -52.27 -16.66 -35.44
CA SER A 11 -52.40 -16.34 -34.01
C SER A 11 -51.45 -15.22 -33.58
N VAL A 12 -50.28 -15.11 -34.22
CA VAL A 12 -49.25 -14.09 -33.93
C VAL A 12 -49.28 -12.91 -34.93
N PRO A 13 -48.94 -11.66 -34.52
CA PRO A 13 -48.93 -10.51 -35.42
C PRO A 13 -48.06 -10.68 -36.67
N ALA A 14 -46.84 -11.19 -36.55
CA ALA A 14 -45.93 -11.42 -37.68
C ALA A 14 -46.52 -12.38 -38.72
N GLY A 15 -47.13 -13.49 -38.28
CA GLY A 15 -47.78 -14.44 -39.19
C GLY A 15 -48.99 -13.86 -39.90
N ARG A 16 -49.76 -12.96 -39.27
CA ARG A 16 -50.81 -12.17 -39.95
C ARG A 16 -50.24 -11.22 -40.99
N LEU A 17 -49.11 -10.57 -40.70
CA LEU A 17 -48.43 -9.70 -41.66
C LEU A 17 -47.88 -10.49 -42.85
N MET A 18 -47.25 -11.64 -42.61
CA MET A 18 -46.79 -12.56 -43.66
C MET A 18 -47.96 -13.01 -44.55
N ALA A 19 -49.10 -13.38 -43.95
CA ALA A 19 -50.29 -13.78 -44.71
C ALA A 19 -50.92 -12.64 -45.53
N ALA A 20 -50.75 -11.39 -45.09
CA ALA A 20 -51.27 -10.20 -45.79
C ALA A 20 -50.30 -9.65 -46.86
N THR A 21 -49.05 -10.12 -46.89
CA THR A 21 -48.03 -9.67 -47.84
C THR A 21 -48.24 -10.32 -49.21
N ASP A 22 -48.23 -9.53 -50.29
CA ASP A 22 -48.32 -10.06 -51.66
C ASP A 22 -46.97 -10.63 -52.12
N TRP A 23 -46.67 -11.85 -51.70
CA TRP A 23 -45.44 -12.55 -52.04
C TRP A 23 -45.26 -12.79 -53.55
N SER A 24 -46.35 -12.81 -54.33
CA SER A 24 -46.26 -12.97 -55.79
C SER A 24 -45.61 -11.76 -56.48
N ALA A 25 -45.60 -10.60 -55.82
CA ALA A 25 -44.91 -9.40 -56.25
C ALA A 25 -43.45 -9.30 -55.75
N THR A 26 -42.99 -10.27 -54.95
CA THR A 26 -41.62 -10.31 -54.40
C THR A 26 -40.71 -11.25 -55.23
N PRO A 27 -39.38 -11.09 -55.17
CA PRO A 27 -38.44 -11.96 -55.90
C PRO A 27 -38.52 -13.46 -55.55
N ILE A 28 -39.04 -13.80 -54.36
CA ILE A 28 -39.17 -15.20 -53.92
C ILE A 28 -40.46 -15.88 -54.41
N GLY A 29 -41.37 -15.14 -55.05
CA GLY A 29 -42.58 -15.67 -55.69
C GLY A 29 -43.69 -16.07 -54.72
N ALA A 30 -44.78 -16.62 -55.27
CA ALA A 30 -45.96 -16.99 -54.48
C ALA A 30 -45.67 -18.18 -53.53
N PRO A 31 -46.28 -18.25 -52.32
CA PRO A 31 -45.92 -19.25 -51.31
C PRO A 31 -46.12 -20.71 -51.76
N GLU A 32 -47.02 -20.95 -52.72
CA GLU A 32 -47.25 -22.27 -53.31
C GLU A 32 -46.07 -22.77 -54.15
N THR A 33 -45.16 -21.86 -54.52
CA THR A 33 -43.96 -22.12 -55.32
C THR A 33 -42.67 -22.13 -54.48
N TRP A 34 -42.75 -21.86 -53.17
CA TRP A 34 -41.60 -21.86 -52.27
C TRP A 34 -41.04 -23.27 -52.07
N SER A 35 -39.72 -23.38 -51.94
CA SER A 35 -39.02 -24.62 -51.57
C SER A 35 -39.49 -25.15 -50.21
N GLN A 36 -39.32 -26.45 -49.98
CA GLN A 36 -39.69 -27.06 -48.71
C GLN A 36 -38.88 -26.44 -47.56
N THR A 37 -37.59 -26.18 -47.78
CA THR A 37 -36.72 -25.53 -46.79
C THR A 37 -37.21 -24.15 -46.41
N LEU A 38 -37.58 -23.29 -47.38
CA LEU A 38 -38.09 -21.95 -47.09
C LEU A 38 -39.40 -22.00 -46.30
N GLN A 39 -40.30 -22.94 -46.61
CA GLN A 39 -41.54 -23.13 -45.85
C GLN A 39 -41.30 -23.57 -44.41
N VAL A 40 -40.32 -24.46 -44.17
CA VAL A 40 -39.95 -24.92 -42.81
C VAL A 40 -39.34 -23.78 -42.02
N LEU A 41 -38.39 -23.04 -42.58
CA LEU A 41 -37.73 -21.94 -41.88
C LEU A 41 -38.67 -20.78 -41.58
N THR A 42 -39.60 -20.47 -42.49
CA THR A 42 -40.66 -19.49 -42.23
C THR A 42 -41.47 -19.89 -40.98
N ARG A 43 -41.80 -21.18 -40.83
CA ARG A 43 -42.48 -21.70 -39.64
C ARG A 43 -41.61 -21.64 -38.38
N SER A 44 -40.31 -21.90 -38.50
CA SER A 44 -39.39 -21.79 -37.37
C SER A 44 -39.23 -20.34 -36.90
N VAL A 45 -39.08 -19.40 -37.83
CA VAL A 45 -38.96 -17.96 -37.54
C VAL A 45 -40.19 -17.47 -36.79
N GLN A 46 -41.41 -17.70 -37.32
CA GLN A 46 -42.64 -17.23 -36.68
C GLN A 46 -42.90 -17.85 -35.30
N ALA A 47 -42.45 -19.09 -35.06
CA ALA A 47 -42.66 -19.79 -33.79
C ALA A 47 -41.66 -19.38 -32.70
N SER A 48 -40.50 -18.85 -33.08
CA SER A 48 -39.44 -18.45 -32.16
C SER A 48 -39.81 -17.19 -31.38
N ARG A 49 -39.39 -17.15 -30.11
CA ARG A 49 -39.43 -15.94 -29.25
C ARG A 49 -38.14 -15.13 -29.30
N TYR A 50 -37.06 -15.69 -29.86
CA TYR A 50 -35.83 -14.93 -30.07
C TYR A 50 -35.97 -14.05 -31.31
N PRO A 51 -35.40 -12.83 -31.35
CA PRO A 51 -35.44 -11.99 -32.54
C PRO A 51 -34.74 -12.68 -33.71
N MET A 52 -35.53 -13.02 -34.74
CA MET A 52 -35.07 -13.77 -35.90
C MET A 52 -35.46 -13.08 -37.20
N LEU A 53 -34.50 -13.04 -38.13
CA LEU A 53 -34.64 -12.55 -39.48
C LEU A 53 -34.08 -13.60 -40.45
N LEU A 54 -34.88 -14.00 -41.43
CA LEU A 54 -34.44 -14.81 -42.55
C LEU A 54 -34.30 -13.91 -43.78
N LEU A 55 -33.11 -13.92 -44.37
CA LEU A 55 -32.81 -13.28 -45.64
C LEU A 55 -32.76 -14.34 -46.73
N TRP A 56 -33.58 -14.19 -47.78
CA TRP A 56 -33.67 -15.20 -48.84
C TRP A 56 -33.43 -14.62 -50.24
N GLY A 57 -32.64 -15.35 -51.04
CA GLY A 57 -32.33 -15.04 -52.44
C GLY A 57 -31.19 -14.05 -52.64
N GLU A 58 -31.04 -13.59 -53.89
CA GLU A 58 -30.06 -12.55 -54.28
C GLU A 58 -30.50 -11.13 -53.87
N ASP A 59 -31.80 -10.95 -53.63
CA ASP A 59 -32.40 -9.68 -53.25
C ASP A 59 -32.61 -9.55 -51.73
N TYR A 60 -32.01 -10.43 -50.92
CA TYR A 60 -32.09 -10.42 -49.46
C TYR A 60 -33.51 -10.17 -48.93
N THR A 61 -34.49 -10.90 -49.48
CA THR A 61 -35.90 -10.72 -49.13
C THR A 61 -36.13 -11.12 -47.68
N GLN A 62 -36.73 -10.24 -46.90
CA GLN A 62 -36.84 -10.38 -45.45
C GLN A 62 -38.10 -11.12 -45.00
N ILE A 63 -37.93 -12.13 -44.15
CA ILE A 63 -38.98 -12.80 -43.38
C ILE A 63 -38.57 -12.78 -41.92
N TYR A 64 -39.34 -12.16 -41.03
CA TYR A 64 -38.95 -12.00 -39.61
C TYR A 64 -40.12 -12.17 -38.65
N ASN A 65 -39.82 -12.38 -37.36
CA ASN A 65 -40.82 -12.57 -36.31
C ASN A 65 -41.13 -11.30 -35.51
N ASP A 66 -42.07 -11.41 -34.56
CA ASP A 66 -42.49 -10.27 -33.73
C ASP A 66 -41.33 -9.70 -32.90
N ALA A 67 -40.50 -10.57 -32.32
CA ALA A 67 -39.35 -10.14 -31.53
C ALA A 67 -38.33 -9.32 -32.35
N TYR A 68 -38.11 -9.66 -33.62
CA TYR A 68 -37.28 -8.87 -34.52
C TYR A 68 -37.94 -7.54 -34.93
N SER A 69 -39.27 -7.53 -35.06
CA SER A 69 -39.99 -6.30 -35.43
C SER A 69 -39.81 -5.17 -34.41
N GLU A 70 -39.67 -5.51 -33.12
CA GLU A 70 -39.38 -4.56 -32.04
C GLU A 70 -37.99 -3.92 -32.21
N LEU A 71 -37.01 -4.67 -32.73
CA LEU A 71 -35.64 -4.17 -32.94
C LEU A 71 -35.53 -3.20 -34.11
N ILE A 72 -36.27 -3.41 -35.21
CA ILE A 72 -36.17 -2.55 -36.40
C ILE A 72 -37.12 -1.34 -36.36
N GLY A 73 -37.98 -1.26 -35.34
CA GLY A 73 -38.82 -0.10 -35.05
C GLY A 73 -39.63 0.38 -36.25
N ASP A 74 -39.44 1.64 -36.65
CA ASP A 74 -40.21 2.33 -37.70
C ASP A 74 -40.08 1.70 -39.10
N ARG A 75 -39.14 0.77 -39.30
CA ARG A 75 -39.01 0.01 -40.57
C ARG A 75 -40.07 -1.08 -40.67
N HIS A 76 -40.64 -1.53 -39.55
CA HIS A 76 -41.81 -2.39 -39.52
C HIS A 76 -43.09 -1.59 -39.81
N PRO A 77 -44.05 -2.08 -40.61
CA PRO A 77 -44.09 -3.39 -41.27
C PRO A 77 -43.48 -3.41 -42.68
N ALA A 78 -43.03 -2.27 -43.20
CA ALA A 78 -42.59 -2.12 -44.58
C ALA A 78 -41.37 -2.99 -44.94
N ALA A 79 -40.60 -3.46 -43.96
CA ALA A 79 -39.48 -4.37 -44.20
C ALA A 79 -39.89 -5.78 -44.68
N MET A 80 -41.09 -6.26 -44.31
CA MET A 80 -41.54 -7.62 -44.67
C MET A 80 -41.62 -7.79 -46.18
N GLY A 81 -40.91 -8.79 -46.72
CA GLY A 81 -40.88 -9.09 -48.15
C GLY A 81 -40.09 -8.11 -49.02
N ASN A 82 -39.40 -7.13 -48.43
CA ASN A 82 -38.53 -6.18 -49.13
C ASN A 82 -37.05 -6.51 -48.94
N ASP A 83 -36.21 -5.92 -49.78
CA ASP A 83 -34.74 -6.08 -49.75
C ASP A 83 -34.14 -5.43 -48.49
N CYS A 84 -33.42 -6.24 -47.71
CA CYS A 84 -32.73 -5.82 -46.49
C CYS A 84 -31.75 -4.66 -46.71
N ARG A 85 -31.10 -4.61 -47.87
CA ARG A 85 -30.14 -3.56 -48.24
C ARG A 85 -30.78 -2.18 -48.34
N ILE A 86 -32.07 -2.15 -48.65
CA ILE A 86 -32.86 -0.91 -48.74
C ILE A 86 -33.39 -0.53 -47.36
N THR A 87 -33.90 -1.50 -46.61
CA THR A 87 -34.58 -1.24 -45.32
C THR A 87 -33.60 -0.96 -44.18
N LEU A 88 -32.40 -1.55 -44.24
CA LEU A 88 -31.28 -1.35 -43.31
C LEU A 88 -30.07 -0.74 -44.04
N SER A 89 -30.31 0.16 -44.99
CA SER A 89 -29.27 0.79 -45.81
C SER A 89 -28.14 1.44 -45.00
N GLU A 90 -28.48 1.95 -43.82
CA GLU A 90 -27.57 2.61 -42.90
C GLU A 90 -26.63 1.65 -42.16
N GLY A 91 -27.13 0.47 -41.79
CA GLY A 91 -26.36 -0.59 -41.11
C GLY A 91 -25.74 -1.60 -42.07
N TRP A 92 -26.17 -1.63 -43.33
CA TRP A 92 -25.73 -2.59 -44.34
C TRP A 92 -24.21 -2.64 -44.53
N PRO A 93 -23.44 -1.53 -44.57
CA PRO A 93 -21.99 -1.61 -44.73
C PRO A 93 -21.26 -2.41 -43.65
N VAL A 94 -21.86 -2.52 -42.45
CA VAL A 94 -21.33 -3.31 -41.33
C VAL A 94 -21.80 -4.77 -41.41
N LEU A 95 -23.03 -5.01 -41.88
CA LEU A 95 -23.63 -6.33 -41.97
C LEU A 95 -23.23 -7.11 -43.23
N GLU A 96 -23.01 -6.41 -44.34
CA GLU A 96 -22.74 -6.99 -45.66
C GLU A 96 -21.57 -7.99 -45.64
N PRO A 97 -20.39 -7.68 -45.08
CA PRO A 97 -19.28 -8.63 -45.08
C PRO A 97 -19.62 -9.92 -44.32
N LEU A 98 -20.31 -9.79 -43.18
CA LEU A 98 -20.67 -10.93 -42.32
C LEU A 98 -21.73 -11.83 -42.96
N ILE A 99 -22.69 -11.24 -43.67
CA ILE A 99 -23.77 -11.96 -44.37
C ILE A 99 -23.22 -12.63 -45.63
N GLU A 100 -22.42 -11.93 -46.43
CA GLU A 100 -21.83 -12.46 -47.66
C GLU A 100 -20.80 -13.56 -47.37
N GLU A 101 -19.99 -13.40 -46.32
CA GLU A 101 -19.07 -14.44 -45.86
C GLU A 101 -19.83 -15.70 -45.46
N ALA A 102 -20.87 -15.58 -44.63
CA ALA A 102 -21.69 -16.73 -44.25
C ALA A 102 -22.33 -17.41 -45.47
N LYS A 103 -22.89 -16.61 -46.39
CA LYS A 103 -23.56 -17.11 -47.61
C LYS A 103 -22.58 -17.81 -48.57
N SER A 104 -21.37 -17.28 -48.74
CA SER A 104 -20.37 -17.79 -49.70
C SER A 104 -19.54 -18.96 -49.16
N THR A 105 -19.22 -18.97 -47.87
CA THR A 105 -18.40 -20.00 -47.23
C THR A 105 -19.22 -21.16 -46.66
N GLY A 106 -20.49 -20.92 -46.34
CA GLY A 106 -21.31 -21.88 -45.60
C GLY A 106 -20.97 -21.97 -44.11
N VAL A 107 -20.09 -21.10 -43.60
CA VAL A 107 -19.71 -21.03 -42.18
C VAL A 107 -20.55 -19.97 -41.47
N ALA A 108 -21.11 -20.28 -40.29
CA ALA A 108 -21.87 -19.31 -39.52
C ALA A 108 -20.94 -18.26 -38.87
N SER A 109 -21.38 -17.00 -38.84
CA SER A 109 -20.70 -15.95 -38.07
C SER A 109 -21.41 -15.68 -36.75
N TRP A 110 -20.65 -15.30 -35.72
CA TRP A 110 -21.15 -14.78 -34.44
C TRP A 110 -20.29 -13.60 -34.02
N VAL A 111 -20.94 -12.44 -33.83
CA VAL A 111 -20.26 -11.21 -33.43
C VAL A 111 -20.96 -10.67 -32.18
N PRO A 112 -20.32 -10.71 -31.00
CA PRO A 112 -20.88 -10.12 -29.79
C PRO A 112 -20.77 -8.60 -29.86
N ALA A 113 -21.79 -7.90 -29.34
CA ALA A 113 -21.80 -6.44 -29.21
C ALA A 113 -21.35 -5.67 -30.47
N LEU A 114 -21.83 -6.09 -31.65
CA LEU A 114 -21.65 -5.37 -32.91
C LEU A 114 -22.37 -4.02 -32.85
N GLN A 115 -21.62 -2.92 -33.00
CA GLN A 115 -22.21 -1.58 -33.08
C GLN A 115 -22.86 -1.39 -34.45
N LEU A 116 -24.16 -1.10 -34.47
CA LEU A 116 -24.92 -0.83 -35.69
C LEU A 116 -25.47 0.58 -35.68
N LEU A 117 -25.41 1.24 -36.83
CA LEU A 117 -26.08 2.51 -37.05
C LEU A 117 -27.55 2.25 -37.28
N LEU A 118 -28.39 2.70 -36.35
CA LEU A 118 -29.84 2.69 -36.50
C LEU A 118 -30.38 4.12 -36.45
N ILE A 119 -31.35 4.40 -37.32
CA ILE A 119 -32.13 5.65 -37.25
C ILE A 119 -33.48 5.27 -36.65
N ARG A 120 -33.66 5.56 -35.36
CA ARG A 120 -34.90 5.36 -34.62
C ARG A 120 -35.35 6.70 -34.04
N ALA A 121 -36.66 6.96 -34.02
CA ALA A 121 -37.23 8.19 -33.44
C ALA A 121 -36.62 9.52 -33.97
N GLY A 122 -36.08 9.50 -35.19
CA GLY A 122 -35.55 10.70 -35.87
C GLY A 122 -34.10 11.08 -35.57
N TYR A 123 -33.33 10.28 -34.82
CA TYR A 123 -31.89 10.49 -34.58
C TYR A 123 -31.07 9.22 -34.87
N ARG A 124 -29.75 9.38 -35.00
CA ARG A 124 -28.82 8.25 -35.14
C ARG A 124 -28.54 7.66 -33.77
N GLU A 125 -29.06 6.48 -33.51
CA GLU A 125 -28.96 5.82 -32.22
C GLU A 125 -27.76 4.87 -32.16
N GLU A 126 -26.92 5.03 -31.13
CA GLU A 126 -25.88 4.07 -30.77
C GLU A 126 -26.54 2.80 -30.22
N ALA A 127 -26.51 1.74 -31.02
CA ALA A 127 -27.08 0.44 -30.64
C ALA A 127 -26.05 -0.69 -30.85
N TYR A 128 -26.03 -1.63 -29.92
CA TYR A 128 -25.12 -2.77 -29.92
C TYR A 128 -25.90 -4.08 -29.95
N PHE A 129 -25.51 -5.00 -30.83
CA PHE A 129 -26.19 -6.27 -31.01
C PHE A 129 -25.23 -7.44 -30.95
N SER A 130 -25.60 -8.49 -30.23
CA SER A 130 -24.98 -9.80 -30.41
C SER A 130 -25.71 -10.49 -31.54
N VAL A 131 -25.04 -10.67 -32.68
CA VAL A 131 -25.64 -11.15 -33.93
C VAL A 131 -24.97 -12.44 -34.38
N SER A 132 -25.76 -13.41 -34.80
CA SER A 132 -25.29 -14.60 -35.50
C SER A 132 -25.94 -14.70 -36.87
N HIS A 133 -25.16 -14.99 -37.90
CA HIS A 133 -25.63 -15.23 -39.26
C HIS A 133 -25.31 -16.68 -39.64
N ALA A 134 -26.33 -17.53 -39.69
CA ALA A 134 -26.21 -18.92 -40.10
C ALA A 134 -26.62 -19.06 -41.58
N PRO A 135 -25.77 -19.63 -42.45
CA PRO A 135 -26.15 -19.87 -43.83
C PRO A 135 -27.24 -20.93 -43.95
N VAL A 136 -28.04 -20.80 -45.00
CA VAL A 136 -29.17 -21.68 -45.25
C VAL A 136 -29.08 -22.24 -46.66
N THR A 137 -28.99 -23.56 -46.75
CA THR A 137 -29.02 -24.33 -47.99
C THR A 137 -30.44 -24.65 -48.41
N ASP A 138 -30.76 -24.51 -49.70
CA ASP A 138 -32.06 -24.91 -50.24
C ASP A 138 -32.17 -26.44 -50.48
N ASP A 139 -33.29 -26.87 -51.07
CA ASP A 139 -33.57 -28.27 -51.35
C ASP A 139 -32.59 -28.90 -52.38
N ASP A 140 -31.87 -28.08 -53.15
CA ASP A 140 -30.86 -28.48 -54.14
C ASP A 140 -29.44 -28.52 -53.55
N GLY A 141 -29.27 -28.14 -52.28
CA GLY A 141 -27.98 -28.11 -51.57
C GLY A 141 -27.16 -26.84 -51.78
N GLU A 142 -27.73 -25.81 -52.41
CA GLU A 142 -27.07 -24.52 -52.66
C GLU A 142 -27.44 -23.52 -51.55
N THR A 143 -26.46 -22.78 -51.02
CA THR A 143 -26.72 -21.74 -50.02
C THR A 143 -27.51 -20.59 -50.65
N ARG A 144 -28.77 -20.44 -50.27
CA ARG A 144 -29.72 -19.47 -50.85
C ARG A 144 -30.20 -18.40 -49.90
N GLY A 145 -29.93 -18.54 -48.61
CA GLY A 145 -30.32 -17.57 -47.61
C GLY A 145 -29.40 -17.56 -46.41
N VAL A 146 -29.72 -16.66 -45.47
CA VAL A 146 -29.04 -16.52 -44.19
C VAL A 146 -30.10 -16.33 -43.12
N LEU A 147 -30.06 -17.17 -42.09
CA LEU A 147 -30.85 -17.02 -40.87
C LEU A 147 -30.04 -16.21 -39.86
N THR A 148 -30.57 -15.05 -39.50
CA THR A 148 -29.99 -14.13 -38.53
C THR A 148 -30.73 -14.21 -37.22
N ILE A 149 -29.98 -14.46 -36.14
CA ILE A 149 -30.47 -14.38 -34.76
C ILE A 149 -29.74 -13.21 -34.11
N CYS A 150 -30.47 -12.30 -33.47
CA CYS A 150 -29.86 -11.14 -32.83
C CYS A 150 -30.50 -10.81 -31.48
N SER A 151 -29.71 -10.17 -30.63
CA SER A 151 -30.18 -9.62 -29.36
C SER A 151 -29.52 -8.26 -29.14
N GLU A 152 -30.29 -7.28 -28.68
CA GLU A 152 -29.78 -5.96 -28.37
C GLU A 152 -29.12 -5.97 -26.97
N VAL A 153 -27.86 -5.57 -26.90
CA VAL A 153 -27.03 -5.50 -25.68
C VAL A 153 -26.57 -4.07 -25.37
N THR A 154 -27.22 -3.07 -25.99
CA THR A 154 -26.87 -1.65 -25.87
C THR A 154 -26.75 -1.18 -24.43
N ASP A 155 -27.75 -1.47 -23.59
CA ASP A 155 -27.76 -1.01 -22.19
C ASP A 155 -26.66 -1.64 -21.35
N GLN A 156 -26.25 -2.88 -21.66
CA GLN A 156 -25.12 -3.52 -21.00
C GLN A 156 -23.81 -2.81 -21.35
N VAL A 157 -23.53 -2.63 -22.64
CA VAL A 157 -22.28 -2.01 -23.13
C VAL A 157 -22.16 -0.57 -22.63
N VAL A 158 -23.22 0.23 -22.76
CA VAL A 158 -23.25 1.62 -22.31
C VAL A 158 -23.18 1.71 -20.79
N GLY A 159 -23.86 0.82 -20.07
CA GLY A 159 -23.82 0.75 -18.61
C GLY A 159 -22.42 0.46 -18.07
N GLU A 160 -21.72 -0.53 -18.63
CA GLU A 160 -20.34 -0.88 -18.28
C GLU A 160 -19.37 0.28 -18.55
N ARG A 161 -19.50 0.95 -19.71
CA ARG A 161 -18.69 2.13 -20.08
C ARG A 161 -18.87 3.27 -19.06
N ARG A 162 -20.12 3.60 -18.72
CA ARG A 162 -20.46 4.65 -17.73
C ARG A 162 -19.96 4.31 -16.32
N LEU A 163 -20.10 3.05 -15.90
CA LEU A 163 -19.59 2.60 -14.60
C LEU A 163 -18.07 2.73 -14.51
N ARG A 164 -17.36 2.37 -15.57
CA ARG A 164 -15.90 2.51 -15.65
C ARG A 164 -15.46 3.96 -15.49
N LEU A 165 -16.14 4.91 -16.16
CA LEU A 165 -15.87 6.34 -16.00
C LEU A 165 -16.11 6.79 -14.55
N LEU A 166 -17.24 6.42 -13.93
CA LEU A 166 -17.51 6.76 -12.53
C LEU A 166 -16.46 6.18 -11.57
N GLN A 167 -15.96 4.96 -11.81
CA GLN A 167 -14.89 4.34 -11.03
C GLN A 167 -13.54 5.06 -11.21
N GLN A 168 -13.19 5.46 -12.44
CA GLN A 168 -11.98 6.24 -12.71
C GLN A 168 -11.99 7.58 -11.97
N LEU A 169 -13.14 8.25 -11.90
CA LEU A 169 -13.31 9.49 -11.15
C LEU A 169 -13.25 9.30 -9.63
N SER A 170 -13.54 8.09 -9.13
CA SER A 170 -13.52 7.74 -7.69
C SER A 170 -12.14 7.30 -7.18
N LEU A 171 -11.26 6.77 -8.04
CA LEU A 171 -9.97 6.19 -7.65
C LEU A 171 -8.81 7.22 -7.60
N GLY A 172 -9.10 8.50 -7.81
CA GLY A 172 -8.11 9.58 -7.75
C GLY A 172 -7.76 9.99 -6.31
N ASP A 173 -7.10 9.11 -5.56
CA ASP A 173 -6.80 9.24 -4.12
C ASP A 173 -5.66 10.22 -3.77
N ASP A 174 -5.27 11.10 -4.70
CA ASP A 174 -4.21 12.07 -4.44
C ASP A 174 -4.81 13.31 -3.75
N THR A 175 -5.15 13.15 -2.47
CA THR A 175 -5.76 14.19 -1.61
C THR A 175 -4.84 15.40 -1.36
N ARG A 176 -3.75 15.55 -2.10
CA ARG A 176 -2.75 16.62 -2.00
C ARG A 176 -2.75 17.58 -3.18
N LEU A 177 -3.60 17.36 -4.18
CA LEU A 177 -3.67 18.23 -5.37
C LEU A 177 -4.47 19.50 -5.10
N ALA A 178 -4.09 20.60 -5.76
CA ALA A 178 -4.83 21.84 -5.70
C ALA A 178 -6.21 21.68 -6.37
N LEU A 179 -7.15 22.54 -5.98
CA LEU A 179 -8.53 22.52 -6.50
C LEU A 179 -8.61 22.56 -8.03
N GLU A 180 -7.77 23.38 -8.66
CA GLU A 180 -7.74 23.52 -10.13
C GLU A 180 -7.21 22.25 -10.81
N ASP A 181 -6.21 21.58 -10.22
CA ASP A 181 -5.67 20.32 -10.73
C ASP A 181 -6.69 19.19 -10.66
N VAL A 182 -7.40 19.08 -9.53
CA VAL A 182 -8.48 18.10 -9.37
C VAL A 182 -9.59 18.36 -10.39
N ALA A 183 -10.02 19.61 -10.54
CA ALA A 183 -11.03 19.99 -11.51
C ALA A 183 -10.59 19.69 -12.96
N HIS A 184 -9.33 19.95 -13.30
CA HIS A 184 -8.77 19.66 -14.63
C HIS A 184 -8.73 18.15 -14.88
N ARG A 185 -8.28 17.35 -13.91
CA ARG A 185 -8.26 15.87 -14.03
C ARG A 185 -9.64 15.29 -14.25
N LEU A 186 -10.66 15.75 -13.52
CA LEU A 186 -12.05 15.29 -13.69
C LEU A 186 -12.56 15.59 -15.10
N VAL A 187 -12.23 16.76 -15.63
CA VAL A 187 -12.57 17.16 -17.00
C VAL A 187 -11.81 16.33 -18.03
N THR A 188 -10.51 16.09 -17.83
CA THR A 188 -9.69 15.29 -18.75
C THR A 188 -10.17 13.85 -18.82
N ALA A 189 -10.48 13.23 -17.68
CA ALA A 189 -11.01 11.86 -17.65
C ALA A 189 -12.32 11.70 -18.45
N VAL A 190 -13.15 12.74 -18.48
CA VAL A 190 -14.34 12.77 -19.33
C VAL A 190 -13.99 13.06 -20.80
N ALA A 191 -13.02 13.94 -21.07
CA ALA A 191 -12.58 14.26 -22.41
C ALA A 191 -11.89 13.10 -23.14
N ASP A 192 -11.29 12.16 -22.39
CA ASP A 192 -10.64 10.96 -22.93
C ASP A 192 -11.66 9.96 -23.54
N ASP A 193 -12.92 9.95 -23.05
CA ASP A 193 -14.03 9.15 -23.61
C ASP A 193 -15.31 10.01 -23.77
N PRO A 194 -15.42 10.80 -24.87
CA PRO A 194 -16.52 11.74 -25.08
C PRO A 194 -17.82 11.07 -25.56
N SER A 195 -17.91 9.74 -25.55
CA SER A 195 -19.02 8.98 -26.13
C SER A 195 -20.35 9.27 -25.41
N ASP A 196 -20.31 9.26 -24.07
CA ASP A 196 -21.46 9.51 -23.20
C ASP A 196 -21.50 10.94 -22.65
N VAL A 197 -20.37 11.64 -22.56
CA VAL A 197 -20.32 13.03 -22.10
C VAL A 197 -19.39 13.82 -23.02
N PRO A 198 -19.92 14.34 -24.15
CA PRO A 198 -19.10 14.99 -25.18
C PRO A 198 -18.29 16.19 -24.70
N PHE A 199 -18.79 16.90 -23.69
CA PHE A 199 -18.06 17.97 -23.03
C PHE A 199 -18.52 18.14 -21.59
N LEU A 200 -17.63 18.70 -20.76
CA LEU A 200 -17.87 18.98 -19.35
C LEU A 200 -17.41 20.40 -18.99
N GLY A 201 -18.23 21.10 -18.21
CA GLY A 201 -17.89 22.38 -17.57
C GLY A 201 -18.17 22.31 -16.08
N LEU A 202 -17.16 22.60 -15.27
CA LEU A 202 -17.25 22.63 -13.81
C LEU A 202 -17.19 24.08 -13.33
N TYR A 203 -18.16 24.46 -12.50
CA TYR A 203 -18.30 25.80 -11.94
C TYR A 203 -18.44 25.72 -10.43
N LEU A 204 -17.81 26.64 -9.71
CA LEU A 204 -18.02 26.84 -8.27
C LEU A 204 -18.70 28.18 -8.00
N ARG A 205 -19.41 28.25 -6.87
CA ARG A 205 -20.00 29.49 -6.42
C ARG A 205 -18.93 30.45 -5.90
N ASP A 206 -19.03 31.70 -6.32
CA ASP A 206 -18.22 32.81 -5.83
C ASP A 206 -19.17 33.93 -5.37
N GLY A 207 -19.54 33.87 -4.08
CA GLY A 207 -20.60 34.70 -3.51
C GLY A 207 -21.96 34.44 -4.18
N ALA A 208 -22.46 35.44 -4.91
CA ALA A 208 -23.72 35.36 -5.67
C ALA A 208 -23.51 34.99 -7.15
N ALA A 209 -22.27 34.93 -7.63
CA ALA A 209 -21.90 34.53 -8.97
C ALA A 209 -21.46 33.07 -9.02
N VAL A 210 -21.31 32.54 -10.23
CA VAL A 210 -20.68 31.25 -10.51
C VAL A 210 -19.48 31.45 -11.41
N ARG A 211 -18.35 30.82 -11.06
CA ARG A 211 -17.08 30.91 -11.79
C ARG A 211 -16.66 29.53 -12.28
N ARG A 212 -16.26 29.45 -13.54
CA ARG A 212 -15.71 28.23 -14.15
C ARG A 212 -14.35 27.92 -13.53
N ILE A 213 -14.18 26.68 -13.08
CA ILE A 213 -12.92 26.17 -12.53
C ILE A 213 -12.18 25.28 -13.53
N ALA A 214 -12.90 24.49 -14.33
CA ALA A 214 -12.33 23.66 -15.37
C ALA A 214 -13.38 23.39 -16.46
N THR A 215 -12.91 23.10 -17.67
CA THR A 215 -13.79 22.68 -18.77
C THR A 215 -13.02 22.00 -19.89
N SER A 216 -13.70 21.09 -20.60
CA SER A 216 -13.17 20.48 -21.82
C SER A 216 -13.33 21.39 -23.04
N ASP A 217 -14.21 22.41 -22.97
CA ASP A 217 -14.46 23.34 -24.07
C ASP A 217 -14.35 24.81 -23.61
N PRO A 218 -13.40 25.59 -24.15
CA PRO A 218 -13.20 26.99 -23.78
C PRO A 218 -14.40 27.90 -24.06
N ALA A 219 -15.29 27.55 -24.99
CA ALA A 219 -16.42 28.40 -25.39
C ALA A 219 -17.58 28.43 -24.39
N LEU A 220 -17.52 27.59 -23.35
CA LEU A 220 -18.38 27.73 -22.17
C LEU A 220 -18.09 29.05 -21.42
N PRO A 221 -19.08 29.68 -20.75
CA PRO A 221 -18.88 30.97 -20.08
C PRO A 221 -17.83 30.89 -18.95
N GLY A 222 -17.02 31.93 -18.77
CA GLY A 222 -16.00 31.96 -17.71
C GLY A 222 -16.57 32.25 -16.31
N SER A 223 -17.58 33.12 -16.23
CA SER A 223 -18.33 33.43 -15.02
C SER A 223 -19.67 34.02 -15.38
N VAL A 224 -20.66 33.88 -14.51
CA VAL A 224 -21.99 34.51 -14.64
C VAL A 224 -22.38 35.13 -13.30
N ALA A 225 -22.67 36.43 -13.30
CA ALA A 225 -23.15 37.17 -12.14
C ALA A 225 -24.66 37.46 -12.21
N PRO A 226 -25.35 37.71 -11.07
CA PRO A 226 -26.76 38.09 -11.08
C PRO A 226 -27.02 39.34 -11.92
N GLY A 227 -27.97 39.25 -12.85
CA GLY A 227 -28.35 40.35 -13.76
C GLY A 227 -27.64 40.34 -15.11
N GLU A 228 -26.67 39.45 -15.33
CA GLU A 228 -26.09 39.17 -16.65
C GLU A 228 -26.94 38.16 -17.44
N PRO A 229 -26.82 38.11 -18.78
CA PRO A 229 -27.43 37.06 -19.57
C PRO A 229 -26.89 35.67 -19.17
N ASP A 230 -27.77 34.77 -18.77
CA ASP A 230 -27.44 33.38 -18.36
C ASP A 230 -28.09 32.37 -19.33
N PRO A 231 -27.59 32.22 -20.57
CA PRO A 231 -28.19 31.30 -21.54
C PRO A 231 -27.97 29.82 -21.18
N TRP A 232 -27.13 29.55 -20.18
CA TRP A 232 -26.79 28.22 -19.69
C TRP A 232 -27.51 27.87 -18.37
N ASP A 233 -28.42 28.72 -17.89
CA ASP A 233 -29.18 28.52 -16.64
C ASP A 233 -28.30 28.18 -15.40
N LEU A 234 -27.05 28.66 -15.36
CA LEU A 234 -26.08 28.32 -14.31
C LEU A 234 -26.52 28.84 -12.94
N LEU A 235 -27.07 30.05 -12.86
CA LEU A 235 -27.53 30.61 -11.59
C LEU A 235 -28.72 29.83 -11.02
N ARG A 236 -29.59 29.30 -11.89
CA ARG A 236 -30.72 28.47 -11.50
C ARG A 236 -30.26 27.11 -10.96
N ALA A 237 -29.28 26.50 -11.62
CA ALA A 237 -28.66 25.26 -11.13
C ALA A 237 -27.88 25.45 -9.82
N ALA A 238 -27.19 26.58 -9.66
CA ALA A 238 -26.52 26.92 -8.39
C ALA A 238 -27.50 27.11 -7.23
N ALA A 239 -28.77 27.42 -7.53
CA ALA A 239 -29.87 27.44 -6.58
C ALA A 239 -30.54 26.07 -6.34
N GLY A 240 -29.97 24.99 -6.87
CA GLY A 240 -30.40 23.60 -6.64
C GLY A 240 -31.39 23.04 -7.66
N HIS A 241 -31.62 23.71 -8.80
CA HIS A 241 -32.59 23.27 -9.81
C HIS A 241 -31.89 22.75 -11.06
N ALA A 242 -31.89 21.44 -11.27
CA ALA A 242 -31.40 20.84 -12.50
C ALA A 242 -32.28 21.20 -13.72
N GLY A 243 -31.67 21.28 -14.90
CA GLY A 243 -32.36 21.59 -16.15
C GLY A 243 -31.60 21.16 -17.40
N THR A 244 -32.24 21.32 -18.55
CA THR A 244 -31.65 21.06 -19.88
C THR A 244 -31.62 22.38 -20.65
N VAL A 245 -30.51 22.66 -21.34
CA VAL A 245 -30.31 23.86 -22.15
C VAL A 245 -29.92 23.49 -23.59
N ALA A 246 -30.27 24.35 -24.54
CA ALA A 246 -29.87 24.18 -25.93
C ALA A 246 -28.40 24.56 -26.13
N VAL A 247 -27.68 23.78 -26.92
CA VAL A 247 -26.25 23.95 -27.21
C VAL A 247 -26.10 24.45 -28.66
N PRO A 248 -25.24 25.46 -28.91
CA PRO A 248 -24.93 25.88 -30.27
C PRO A 248 -24.28 24.74 -31.06
N GLU A 249 -24.73 24.48 -32.29
CA GLU A 249 -24.22 23.39 -33.16
C GLU A 249 -22.69 23.45 -33.40
N THR A 250 -22.07 24.61 -33.20
CA THR A 250 -20.64 24.83 -33.37
C THR A 250 -19.80 24.53 -32.13
N LEU A 251 -20.42 24.24 -30.98
CA LEU A 251 -19.70 24.07 -29.72
C LEU A 251 -18.94 22.75 -29.69
N ALA A 252 -19.66 21.63 -29.70
CA ALA A 252 -19.08 20.32 -29.51
C ALA A 252 -19.72 19.29 -30.44
N ARG A 253 -18.94 18.24 -30.73
CA ARG A 253 -19.39 17.04 -31.43
C ARG A 253 -19.23 15.85 -30.50
N GLY A 254 -20.15 14.89 -30.58
CA GLY A 254 -20.20 13.78 -29.65
C GLY A 254 -20.91 12.54 -30.17
N GLY A 255 -20.91 11.50 -29.34
CA GLY A 255 -21.49 10.20 -29.69
C GLY A 255 -20.66 9.43 -30.72
N ALA A 256 -21.11 8.22 -31.05
CA ALA A 256 -20.40 7.28 -31.91
C ALA A 256 -20.07 7.84 -33.31
N TRP A 257 -20.85 8.82 -33.80
CA TRP A 257 -20.70 9.42 -35.12
C TRP A 257 -20.25 10.87 -35.14
N GLN A 258 -19.85 11.44 -33.99
CA GLN A 258 -19.34 12.82 -33.90
C GLN A 258 -20.34 13.87 -34.44
N ASP A 259 -21.60 13.70 -34.06
CA ASP A 259 -22.69 14.59 -34.45
C ASP A 259 -22.69 15.86 -33.60
N PRO A 260 -23.25 16.99 -34.12
CA PRO A 260 -23.39 18.20 -33.33
C PRO A 260 -24.21 17.93 -32.06
N VAL A 261 -23.65 18.33 -30.92
CA VAL A 261 -24.36 18.28 -29.64
C VAL A 261 -25.37 19.42 -29.60
N THR A 262 -26.65 19.09 -29.43
CA THR A 262 -27.75 20.07 -29.46
C THR A 262 -28.32 20.41 -28.08
N GLU A 263 -28.05 19.58 -27.07
CA GLU A 263 -28.55 19.74 -25.71
C GLU A 263 -27.46 19.46 -24.67
N ALA A 264 -27.55 20.14 -23.53
CA ALA A 264 -26.70 19.91 -22.37
C ALA A 264 -27.54 19.86 -21.10
N LEU A 265 -27.12 19.02 -20.16
CA LEU A 265 -27.69 18.97 -18.82
C LEU A 265 -26.89 19.88 -17.89
N VAL A 266 -27.61 20.66 -17.09
CA VAL A 266 -27.05 21.58 -16.11
C VAL A 266 -27.54 21.14 -14.74
N VAL A 267 -26.64 20.60 -13.93
CA VAL A 267 -26.97 19.97 -12.64
C VAL A 267 -26.20 20.60 -11.48
N PRO A 268 -26.83 20.72 -10.28
CA PRO A 268 -26.13 21.19 -9.09
C PRO A 268 -25.07 20.17 -8.65
N ILE A 269 -23.88 20.66 -8.31
CA ILE A 269 -22.86 19.85 -7.64
C ILE A 269 -23.21 19.79 -6.14
N PRO A 270 -23.54 18.62 -5.59
CA PRO A 270 -24.01 18.49 -4.22
C PRO A 270 -22.92 18.87 -3.23
N SER A 271 -23.31 19.59 -2.18
CA SER A 271 -22.45 19.89 -1.02
C SER A 271 -22.91 19.12 0.22
N SER A 272 -22.22 19.32 1.34
CA SER A 272 -22.66 18.82 2.65
C SER A 272 -23.97 19.48 3.13
N ASP A 273 -24.31 20.66 2.63
CA ASP A 273 -25.61 21.32 2.83
C ASP A 273 -26.48 21.14 1.57
N PRO A 274 -27.55 20.32 1.63
CA PRO A 274 -28.48 20.13 0.51
C PRO A 274 -29.11 21.42 -0.01
N ARG A 275 -29.14 22.49 0.79
CA ARG A 275 -29.71 23.80 0.40
C ARG A 275 -28.69 24.74 -0.24
N ALA A 276 -27.42 24.37 -0.26
CA ALA A 276 -26.35 25.17 -0.81
C ALA A 276 -25.39 24.29 -1.62
N PRO A 277 -25.71 23.98 -2.90
CA PRO A 277 -24.78 23.30 -3.79
C PRO A 277 -23.41 23.99 -3.82
N LEU A 278 -22.34 23.22 -4.00
CA LEU A 278 -20.98 23.76 -4.15
C LEU A 278 -20.85 24.62 -5.41
N GLY A 279 -21.58 24.22 -6.44
CA GLY A 279 -21.34 24.67 -7.79
C GLY A 279 -22.31 24.03 -8.78
N VAL A 280 -21.94 24.09 -10.05
CA VAL A 280 -22.74 23.64 -11.18
C VAL A 280 -21.88 22.80 -12.11
N LEU A 281 -22.42 21.68 -12.57
CA LEU A 281 -21.86 20.84 -13.59
C LEU A 281 -22.70 21.00 -14.86
N VAL A 282 -22.05 21.35 -15.95
CA VAL A 282 -22.62 21.45 -17.29
C VAL A 282 -22.06 20.29 -18.10
N ALA A 283 -22.91 19.39 -18.58
CA ALA A 283 -22.50 18.24 -19.37
C ALA A 283 -23.28 18.15 -20.68
N GLY A 284 -22.57 17.96 -21.79
CA GLY A 284 -23.19 17.70 -23.09
C GLY A 284 -23.96 16.38 -23.07
N VAL A 285 -25.14 16.35 -23.71
CA VAL A 285 -25.89 15.12 -23.93
C VAL A 285 -25.44 14.52 -25.26
N SER A 286 -25.10 13.24 -25.27
CA SER A 286 -24.67 12.55 -26.50
C SER A 286 -25.79 12.60 -27.55
N PRO A 287 -25.53 13.06 -28.78
CA PRO A 287 -26.53 13.10 -29.84
C PRO A 287 -26.92 11.70 -30.32
N SER A 288 -26.14 10.67 -29.94
CA SER A 288 -26.38 9.28 -30.31
C SER A 288 -27.35 8.56 -29.39
N ARG A 289 -27.93 9.23 -28.39
CA ARG A 289 -28.84 8.59 -27.44
C ARG A 289 -29.86 9.58 -26.88
N ALA A 290 -31.10 9.13 -26.70
CA ALA A 290 -32.13 9.93 -26.04
C ALA A 290 -31.80 10.16 -24.55
N LEU A 291 -32.16 11.34 -24.04
CA LEU A 291 -32.02 11.69 -22.61
C LEU A 291 -33.15 11.06 -21.77
N ASP A 292 -33.06 9.74 -21.60
CA ASP A 292 -33.93 8.92 -20.76
C ASP A 292 -33.62 9.06 -19.25
N ASP A 293 -34.43 8.41 -18.40
CA ASP A 293 -34.27 8.47 -16.94
C ASP A 293 -32.96 7.82 -16.44
N LEU A 294 -32.48 6.78 -17.13
CA LEU A 294 -31.21 6.11 -16.79
C LEU A 294 -30.01 7.02 -17.09
N TYR A 295 -30.06 7.74 -18.21
CA TYR A 295 -29.02 8.67 -18.61
C TYR A 295 -29.01 9.92 -17.71
N ARG A 296 -30.19 10.42 -17.31
CA ARG A 296 -30.30 11.46 -16.27
C ARG A 296 -29.68 11.01 -14.94
N SER A 297 -30.00 9.79 -14.50
CA SER A 297 -29.45 9.20 -13.27
C SER A 297 -27.93 9.10 -13.32
N PHE A 298 -27.35 8.77 -14.47
CA PHE A 298 -25.90 8.77 -14.68
C PHE A 298 -25.27 10.15 -14.48
N PHE A 299 -25.87 11.22 -15.01
CA PHE A 299 -25.36 12.59 -14.79
C PHE A 299 -25.48 13.03 -13.32
N GLU A 300 -26.52 12.59 -12.61
CA GLU A 300 -26.64 12.85 -11.17
C GLU A 300 -25.52 12.16 -10.38
N LEU A 301 -25.23 10.89 -10.69
CA LEU A 301 -24.11 10.16 -10.09
C LEU A 301 -22.76 10.81 -10.42
N LEU A 302 -22.58 11.27 -11.67
CA LEU A 302 -21.39 12.02 -12.09
C LEU A 302 -21.22 13.29 -11.25
N ALA A 303 -22.28 14.07 -11.06
CA ALA A 303 -22.25 15.27 -10.22
C ALA A 303 -21.94 14.94 -8.75
N GLN A 304 -22.44 13.82 -8.23
CA GLN A 304 -22.11 13.35 -6.88
C GLN A 304 -20.62 13.04 -6.73
N GLN A 305 -20.03 12.29 -7.68
CA GLN A 305 -18.60 11.95 -7.65
C GLN A 305 -17.71 13.19 -7.77
N VAL A 306 -18.03 14.09 -8.71
CA VAL A 306 -17.36 15.39 -8.83
C VAL A 306 -17.48 16.20 -7.53
N GLY A 307 -18.64 16.19 -6.90
CA GLY A 307 -18.87 16.87 -5.63
C GLY A 307 -17.99 16.32 -4.50
N VAL A 308 -17.81 14.99 -4.41
CA VAL A 308 -16.90 14.37 -3.44
C VAL A 308 -15.45 14.84 -3.66
N ALA A 309 -14.97 14.75 -4.90
CA ALA A 309 -13.60 15.14 -5.24
C ALA A 309 -13.31 16.62 -4.94
N LEU A 310 -14.21 17.53 -5.34
CA LEU A 310 -14.04 18.97 -5.11
C LEU A 310 -14.12 19.35 -3.62
N ARG A 311 -14.96 18.66 -2.81
CA ARG A 311 -14.99 18.89 -1.35
C ARG A 311 -13.69 18.50 -0.68
N ASN A 312 -13.13 17.35 -1.06
CA ASN A 312 -11.87 16.89 -0.48
C ASN A 312 -10.73 17.86 -0.82
N ALA A 313 -10.67 18.37 -2.05
CA ALA A 313 -9.68 19.37 -2.46
C ALA A 313 -9.84 20.71 -1.71
N LEU A 314 -11.09 21.19 -1.55
CA LEU A 314 -11.37 22.43 -0.79
C LEU A 314 -10.99 22.28 0.70
N ALA A 315 -11.31 21.14 1.31
CA ALA A 315 -10.98 20.88 2.70
C ALA A 315 -9.46 20.85 2.93
N TYR A 316 -8.71 20.21 2.02
CA TYR A 316 -7.26 20.15 2.08
C TYR A 316 -6.61 21.53 1.96
N GLU A 317 -7.08 22.36 1.02
CA GLU A 317 -6.53 23.71 0.82
C GLU A 317 -6.79 24.62 2.03
N GLU A 318 -7.98 24.54 2.64
CA GLU A 318 -8.27 25.28 3.89
C GLU A 318 -7.38 24.82 5.05
N GLU A 319 -7.13 23.52 5.18
CA GLU A 319 -6.26 22.97 6.22
C GLU A 319 -4.82 23.42 6.04
N ARG A 320 -4.33 23.39 4.79
CA ARG A 320 -2.99 23.87 4.42
C ARG A 320 -2.80 25.36 4.76
N GLN A 321 -3.73 26.22 4.36
CA GLN A 321 -3.65 27.66 4.64
C GLN A 321 -3.68 27.96 6.14
N ARG A 322 -4.48 27.22 6.93
CA ARG A 322 -4.50 27.38 8.39
C ARG A 322 -3.18 26.96 9.03
N ALA A 323 -2.59 25.85 8.57
CA ALA A 323 -1.30 25.38 9.07
C ALA A 323 -0.16 26.37 8.76
N GLU A 324 -0.13 26.90 7.54
CA GLU A 324 0.87 27.90 7.12
C GLU A 324 0.78 29.20 7.94
N ALA A 325 -0.42 29.74 8.13
CA ALA A 325 -0.62 30.94 8.93
C ALA A 325 -0.21 30.77 10.40
N LEU A 326 -0.45 29.57 10.95
CA LEU A 326 -0.04 29.25 12.33
C LEU A 326 1.48 29.16 12.45
N ALA A 327 2.14 28.55 11.47
CA ALA A 327 3.59 28.39 11.44
C ALA A 327 4.32 29.73 11.27
N GLU A 328 3.78 30.65 10.45
CA GLU A 328 4.37 31.99 10.26
C GLU A 328 4.32 32.82 11.55
N LEU A 329 3.19 32.78 12.26
CA LEU A 329 3.03 33.47 13.54
C LEU A 329 4.01 32.93 14.60
N ASP A 330 4.15 31.61 14.67
CA ASP A 330 5.03 30.95 15.64
C ASP A 330 6.52 31.24 15.37
N ARG A 331 6.90 31.23 14.09
CA ARG A 331 8.26 31.60 13.66
C ARG A 331 8.60 33.05 14.01
N ALA A 332 7.70 34.00 13.73
CA ALA A 332 7.91 35.41 14.03
C ALA A 332 8.02 35.69 15.54
N LYS A 333 7.23 34.97 16.36
CA LYS A 333 7.31 35.06 17.84
C LYS A 333 8.68 34.55 18.34
N THR A 334 9.14 33.42 17.83
CA THR A 334 10.41 32.79 18.24
C THR A 334 11.62 33.64 17.87
N GLU A 335 11.63 34.23 16.67
CA GLU A 335 12.73 35.08 16.19
C GLU A 335 12.90 36.35 17.05
N PHE A 336 11.79 36.98 17.45
CA PHE A 336 11.79 38.19 18.28
C PHE A 336 12.48 37.99 19.64
N PHE A 337 12.11 36.94 20.38
CA PHE A 337 12.70 36.69 21.71
C PHE A 337 14.16 36.24 21.65
N THR A 338 14.52 35.57 20.57
CA THR A 338 15.88 35.06 20.37
C THR A 338 16.88 36.19 20.11
N ASN A 339 16.50 37.19 19.31
CA ASN A 339 17.37 38.35 19.04
C ASN A 339 17.56 39.24 20.28
N VAL A 340 16.51 39.47 21.06
CA VAL A 340 16.57 40.27 22.30
C VAL A 340 17.49 39.62 23.36
N SER A 341 17.51 38.29 23.42
CA SER A 341 18.40 37.54 24.34
C SER A 341 19.87 37.80 24.05
N HIS A 342 20.23 37.82 22.77
CA HIS A 342 21.60 37.99 22.30
C HIS A 342 22.15 39.38 22.65
N GLU A 343 21.35 40.42 22.43
CA GLU A 343 21.77 41.81 22.70
C GLU A 343 22.06 42.07 24.19
N PHE A 344 21.42 41.33 25.11
CA PHE A 344 21.66 41.50 26.55
C PHE A 344 22.79 40.62 27.12
N ARG A 345 23.07 39.44 26.55
CA ARG A 345 24.03 38.48 27.13
C ARG A 345 25.50 38.77 26.83
N THR A 346 25.80 39.28 25.62
CA THR A 346 27.16 39.64 25.22
C THR A 346 27.79 40.71 26.12
N PRO A 347 27.15 41.87 26.40
CA PRO A 347 27.72 42.85 27.31
C PRO A 347 27.86 42.32 28.75
N LEU A 348 26.98 41.40 29.17
CA LEU A 348 27.06 40.78 30.49
C LEU A 348 28.26 39.84 30.63
N THR A 349 28.59 39.07 29.60
CA THR A 349 29.74 38.14 29.63
C THR A 349 31.05 38.92 29.71
N LEU A 350 31.15 39.99 28.94
CA LEU A 350 32.31 40.89 28.93
C LEU A 350 32.45 41.73 30.20
N MET A 351 31.39 41.85 31.02
CA MET A 351 31.48 42.43 32.37
C MET A 351 31.83 41.39 33.42
N LEU A 352 31.17 40.22 33.40
CA LEU A 352 31.31 39.21 34.46
C LEU A 352 32.71 38.59 34.50
N GLY A 353 33.28 38.21 33.35
CA GLY A 353 34.60 37.57 33.29
C GLY A 353 35.72 38.43 33.88
N PRO A 354 35.96 39.65 33.35
CA PRO A 354 37.00 40.54 33.87
C PRO A 354 36.83 40.94 35.34
N LEU A 355 35.59 41.11 35.81
CA LEU A 355 35.31 41.41 37.22
C LEU A 355 35.61 40.22 38.14
N GLN A 356 35.40 38.98 37.68
CA GLN A 356 35.75 37.77 38.41
C GLN A 356 37.25 37.53 38.43
N ASP A 357 37.93 37.68 37.29
CA ASP A 357 39.38 37.54 37.18
C ASP A 357 40.12 38.55 38.07
N ALA A 358 39.64 39.81 38.11
CA ALA A 358 40.21 40.86 38.95
C ALA A 358 40.11 40.57 40.47
N LEU A 359 39.10 39.78 40.88
CA LEU A 359 38.95 39.34 42.27
C LEU A 359 39.71 38.04 42.56
N ALA A 360 39.78 37.12 41.59
CA ALA A 360 40.44 35.81 41.74
C ALA A 360 41.98 35.89 41.71
N ALA A 361 42.55 36.86 40.98
CA ALA A 361 44.00 37.03 40.84
C ALA A 361 44.70 37.49 42.12
N GLY A 362 43.96 37.92 43.15
CA GLY A 362 44.53 38.39 44.42
C GLY A 362 45.60 39.46 44.24
N ASP A 363 45.44 40.35 43.26
CA ASP A 363 46.46 41.32 42.88
C ASP A 363 46.73 42.29 44.05
N PRO A 364 47.93 42.28 44.66
CA PRO A 364 48.25 43.08 45.84
C PRO A 364 48.24 44.60 45.58
N ALA A 365 47.97 45.05 44.35
CA ALA A 365 47.88 46.46 43.96
C ALA A 365 46.47 47.08 44.05
N LEU A 366 45.39 46.30 44.27
CA LEU A 366 44.03 46.83 44.35
C LEU A 366 43.68 47.29 45.79
N PRO A 367 43.47 48.59 46.05
CA PRO A 367 43.05 49.07 47.36
C PRO A 367 41.69 48.48 47.76
N ALA A 368 41.46 48.23 49.06
CA ALA A 368 40.22 47.63 49.57
C ALA A 368 38.92 48.33 49.07
N GLU A 369 38.97 49.65 48.89
CA GLU A 369 37.86 50.44 48.35
C GLU A 369 37.55 50.11 46.87
N HIS A 370 38.55 49.71 46.08
CA HIS A 370 38.36 49.29 44.68
C HIS A 370 37.87 47.85 44.59
N GLN A 371 38.30 46.95 45.48
CA GLN A 371 37.75 45.61 45.58
C GLN A 371 36.24 45.65 45.88
N GLU A 372 35.82 46.46 46.86
CA GLU A 372 34.41 46.64 47.21
C GLU A 372 33.55 47.15 46.02
N ARG A 373 34.10 48.08 45.22
CA ARG A 373 33.45 48.59 44.00
C ARG A 373 33.34 47.53 42.90
N VAL A 374 34.38 46.70 42.72
CA VAL A 374 34.39 45.60 41.75
C VAL A 374 33.40 44.51 42.17
N THR A 375 33.33 44.16 43.45
CA THR A 375 32.33 43.23 44.00
C THR A 375 30.91 43.76 43.78
N THR A 376 30.68 45.06 44.03
CA THR A 376 29.37 45.69 43.81
C THR A 376 28.96 45.65 42.33
N ALA A 377 29.89 45.93 41.41
CA ALA A 377 29.64 45.86 39.97
C ALA A 377 29.35 44.41 39.51
N LEU A 378 30.07 43.44 40.08
CA LEU A 378 29.87 42.02 39.79
C LEU A 378 28.49 41.54 40.24
N ASP A 379 28.05 41.94 41.43
CA ASP A 379 26.73 41.62 41.95
C ASP A 379 25.62 42.27 41.13
N ALA A 380 25.81 43.52 40.67
CA ALA A 380 24.88 44.18 39.76
C ALA A 380 24.76 43.45 38.41
N ALA A 381 25.88 43.03 37.82
CA ALA A 381 25.89 42.27 36.56
C ALA A 381 25.23 40.88 36.72
N ARG A 382 25.49 40.17 37.82
CA ARG A 382 24.83 38.87 38.13
C ARG A 382 23.31 39.01 38.26
N ARG A 383 22.83 40.11 38.85
CA ARG A 383 21.39 40.38 38.97
C ARG A 383 20.72 40.64 37.64
N LEU A 384 21.38 41.39 36.75
CA LEU A 384 20.85 41.67 35.43
C LEU A 384 20.81 40.40 34.57
N LEU A 385 21.82 39.53 34.68
CA LEU A 385 21.79 38.20 34.08
C LEU A 385 20.62 37.35 34.58
N LYS A 386 20.35 37.35 35.90
CA LYS A 386 19.20 36.64 36.50
C LYS A 386 17.86 37.15 35.98
N LEU A 387 17.71 38.47 35.81
CA LEU A 387 16.50 39.08 35.24
C LEU A 387 16.27 38.66 33.79
N VAL A 388 17.34 38.68 32.99
CA VAL A 388 17.28 38.23 31.59
C VAL A 388 16.93 36.76 31.51
N ASN A 389 17.59 35.88 32.28
CA ASN A 389 17.27 34.45 32.26
C ASN A 389 15.84 34.14 32.72
N ASN A 390 15.33 34.80 33.76
CA ASN A 390 13.95 34.61 34.21
C ASN A 390 12.92 35.05 33.17
N LEU A 391 13.19 36.12 32.41
CA LEU A 391 12.33 36.56 31.32
C LEU A 391 12.28 35.51 30.20
N LEU A 392 13.39 34.82 29.96
CA LEU A 392 13.52 33.81 28.91
C LEU A 392 12.87 32.48 29.29
N THR A 393 13.11 31.98 30.50
CA THR A 393 12.39 30.80 31.03
C THR A 393 10.88 31.02 30.96
N PHE A 394 10.43 32.23 31.26
CA PHE A 394 9.02 32.59 31.17
C PHE A 394 8.47 32.55 29.73
N SER A 395 9.23 33.05 28.75
CA SER A 395 8.85 33.02 27.34
C SER A 395 8.81 31.60 26.76
N SER A 396 9.70 30.71 27.21
CA SER A 396 9.73 29.29 26.83
C SER A 396 8.50 28.54 27.35
N LEU A 397 8.10 28.80 28.60
CA LEU A 397 6.90 28.20 29.21
C LEU A 397 5.60 28.62 28.48
N GLU A 398 5.48 29.88 28.04
CA GLU A 398 4.31 30.36 27.25
C GLU A 398 4.26 29.83 25.81
N ALA A 399 5.41 29.46 25.23
CA ALA A 399 5.48 28.88 23.89
C ALA A 399 5.16 27.37 23.88
N GLY A 400 4.97 26.75 25.05
CA GLY A 400 4.74 25.32 25.17
C GLY A 400 5.94 24.47 24.78
N SER A 401 7.14 25.07 24.66
CA SER A 401 8.35 24.42 24.16
C SER A 401 9.08 23.57 25.21
N GLU A 402 8.76 23.73 26.50
CA GLU A 402 9.33 22.93 27.58
C GLU A 402 8.40 21.75 27.94
N LEU A 403 8.73 20.56 27.42
CA LEU A 403 8.13 19.31 27.88
C LEU A 403 8.69 18.97 29.26
N ALA A 404 7.88 19.13 30.32
CA ALA A 404 8.30 18.78 31.69
C ALA A 404 8.78 17.32 31.78
N ALA A 405 10.00 17.10 32.28
CA ALA A 405 10.62 15.78 32.44
C ALA A 405 10.06 15.09 33.68
N ARG A 406 8.78 14.68 33.61
CA ARG A 406 8.05 14.13 34.75
C ARG A 406 8.53 12.73 35.10
N GLU A 407 9.02 12.54 36.32
CA GLU A 407 9.46 11.24 36.85
C GLU A 407 8.85 10.96 38.23
N PRO A 408 8.76 9.68 38.68
CA PRO A 408 8.29 9.36 40.03
C PRO A 408 9.30 9.79 41.10
N VAL A 409 8.96 10.82 41.88
CA VAL A 409 9.82 11.40 42.93
C VAL A 409 9.26 11.12 44.33
N ASP A 410 10.15 10.81 45.28
CA ASP A 410 9.84 10.93 46.71
C ASP A 410 9.81 12.42 47.08
N LEU A 411 8.62 13.01 46.91
CA LEU A 411 8.42 14.44 47.08
C LEU A 411 8.68 14.90 48.53
N ALA A 412 8.47 14.03 49.51
CA ALA A 412 8.75 14.33 50.91
C ALA A 412 10.25 14.43 51.15
N ALA A 413 11.03 13.47 50.64
CA ALA A 413 12.49 13.49 50.72
C ALA A 413 13.07 14.72 50.00
N LEU A 414 12.68 14.96 48.74
CA LEU A 414 13.16 16.12 47.96
C LEU A 414 12.86 17.45 48.66
N THR A 415 11.64 17.60 49.21
CA THR A 415 11.26 18.83 49.94
C THR A 415 12.06 19.01 51.22
N VAL A 416 12.35 17.92 51.95
CA VAL A 416 13.21 17.96 53.14
C VAL A 416 14.64 18.35 52.78
N ASP A 417 15.18 17.83 51.69
CA ASP A 417 16.55 18.14 51.24
C ASP A 417 16.68 19.61 50.87
N VAL A 418 15.75 20.13 50.05
CA VAL A 418 15.73 21.55 49.67
C VAL A 418 15.54 22.45 50.89
N ALA A 419 14.59 22.14 51.78
CA ALA A 419 14.36 22.93 52.99
C ALA A 419 15.54 22.88 53.96
N SER A 420 16.21 21.74 54.08
CA SER A 420 17.37 21.57 54.95
C SER A 420 18.56 22.42 54.49
N GLY A 421 18.71 22.64 53.18
CA GLY A 421 19.70 23.59 52.64
C GLY A 421 19.54 25.02 53.19
N PHE A 422 18.31 25.44 53.50
CA PHE A 422 18.03 26.78 54.06
C PHE A 422 18.24 26.87 55.58
N ARG A 423 18.48 25.75 56.29
CA ARG A 423 18.59 25.73 57.76
C ARG A 423 19.67 26.67 58.29
N SER A 424 20.88 26.63 57.70
CA SER A 424 22.00 27.50 58.04
C SER A 424 21.63 28.98 57.92
N ALA A 425 21.05 29.37 56.78
CA ALA A 425 20.64 30.75 56.51
C ALA A 425 19.53 31.24 57.46
N VAL A 426 18.51 30.40 57.73
CA VAL A 426 17.38 30.73 58.61
C VAL A 426 17.84 30.87 60.07
N GLU A 427 18.69 29.97 60.57
CA GLU A 427 19.22 30.02 61.93
C GLU A 427 20.17 31.21 62.13
N ARG A 428 21.05 31.50 61.17
CA ARG A 428 21.90 32.70 61.17
C ARG A 428 21.09 34.00 61.15
N ALA A 429 19.93 33.98 60.51
CA ALA A 429 18.99 35.10 60.52
C ALA A 429 18.24 35.27 61.87
N GLY A 430 18.44 34.36 62.84
CA GLY A 430 17.79 34.37 64.15
C GLY A 430 16.37 33.80 64.15
N LEU A 431 16.02 33.00 63.14
CA LEU A 431 14.70 32.39 62.98
C LEU A 431 14.77 30.87 63.23
N ARG A 432 13.62 30.24 63.51
CA ARG A 432 13.50 28.78 63.62
C ARG A 432 12.90 28.18 62.35
N LEU A 433 13.54 27.16 61.78
CA LEU A 433 13.00 26.37 60.66
C LEU A 433 12.41 25.03 61.15
N ASP A 434 11.09 24.87 61.04
CA ASP A 434 10.38 23.62 61.34
C ASP A 434 9.96 22.94 60.03
N VAL A 435 10.44 21.71 59.78
CA VAL A 435 10.17 20.95 58.54
C VAL A 435 9.42 19.68 58.90
N ARG A 436 8.18 19.57 58.43
CA ARG A 436 7.23 18.49 58.73
C ARG A 436 6.70 17.88 57.44
N CYS A 437 7.52 17.02 56.84
CA CYS A 437 7.19 16.31 55.61
C CYS A 437 7.17 14.79 55.92
N PRO A 438 6.07 14.25 56.49
CA PRO A 438 5.94 12.81 56.64
C PRO A 438 6.01 12.10 55.27
N PRO A 439 6.49 10.85 55.22
CA PRO A 439 6.48 10.06 53.99
C PRO A 439 5.07 10.01 53.39
N LEU A 440 4.98 10.27 52.08
CA LEU A 440 3.73 10.19 51.34
C LEU A 440 3.38 8.72 51.01
N PRO A 441 2.09 8.39 50.82
CA PRO A 441 1.66 7.01 50.59
C PRO A 441 2.14 6.42 49.26
N ARG A 442 2.56 7.26 48.31
CA ARG A 442 3.11 6.86 47.00
C ARG A 442 4.00 7.99 46.42
N PRO A 443 4.98 7.67 45.55
CA PRO A 443 5.74 8.67 44.80
C PRO A 443 4.84 9.56 43.95
N VAL A 444 5.26 10.81 43.72
CA VAL A 444 4.52 11.78 42.90
C VAL A 444 5.25 11.92 41.58
N VAL A 445 4.53 11.77 40.46
CA VAL A 445 5.11 11.96 39.12
C VAL A 445 5.17 13.46 38.82
N ILE A 446 6.38 14.03 38.89
CA ILE A 446 6.64 15.45 38.78
C ILE A 446 8.02 15.68 38.17
N ASP A 447 8.27 16.86 37.64
CA ASP A 447 9.62 17.31 37.32
C ASP A 447 10.35 17.76 38.61
N PRO A 448 11.48 17.14 39.01
CA PRO A 448 12.21 17.48 40.24
C PRO A 448 12.77 18.90 40.25
N GLU A 449 13.16 19.45 39.09
CA GLU A 449 13.75 20.79 38.98
C GLU A 449 12.67 21.87 39.14
N HIS A 450 11.52 21.65 38.52
CA HIS A 450 10.34 22.51 38.72
C HIS A 450 9.92 22.52 40.20
N TRP A 451 9.87 21.36 40.86
CA TRP A 451 9.52 21.28 42.28
C TRP A 451 10.55 21.97 43.17
N THR A 452 11.84 21.76 42.91
CA THR A 452 12.94 22.43 43.62
C THR A 452 12.83 23.94 43.50
N THR A 453 12.50 24.45 42.31
CA THR A 453 12.28 25.88 42.05
C THR A 453 11.09 26.44 42.81
N ILE A 454 9.98 25.70 42.90
CA ILE A 454 8.80 26.09 43.68
C ILE A 454 9.16 26.26 45.16
N VAL A 455 9.76 25.22 45.76
CA VAL A 455 10.11 25.21 47.19
C VAL A 455 11.13 26.31 47.51
N THR A 456 12.14 26.48 46.66
CA THR A 456 13.20 27.48 46.82
C THR A 456 12.65 28.92 46.79
N ASN A 457 11.76 29.24 45.85
CA ASN A 457 11.16 30.57 45.74
C ASN A 457 10.29 30.91 46.97
N LEU A 458 9.52 29.94 47.47
CA LEU A 458 8.68 30.13 48.66
C LEU A 458 9.52 30.31 49.93
N LEU A 459 10.56 29.50 50.13
CA LEU A 459 11.46 29.61 51.28
C LEU A 459 12.29 30.88 51.28
N SER A 460 12.80 31.27 50.11
CA SER A 460 13.52 32.53 49.93
C SER A 460 12.64 33.74 50.30
N ASN A 461 11.37 33.74 49.89
CA ASN A 461 10.42 34.78 50.29
C ASN A 461 10.13 34.75 51.80
N ALA A 462 9.87 33.58 52.38
CA ALA A 462 9.64 33.45 53.82
C ALA A 462 10.81 33.98 54.66
N LEU A 463 12.06 33.72 54.24
CA LEU A 463 13.27 34.23 54.89
C LEU A 463 13.42 35.75 54.73
N LYS A 464 13.15 36.31 53.55
CA LYS A 464 13.25 37.75 53.28
C LYS A 464 12.31 38.60 54.13
N PHE A 465 11.09 38.12 54.36
CA PHE A 465 10.01 38.89 54.97
C PHE A 465 9.76 38.54 56.45
N THR A 466 10.55 37.62 57.03
CA THR A 466 10.48 37.26 58.45
C THR A 466 11.70 37.77 59.22
N PHE A 467 11.47 38.58 60.24
CA PHE A 467 12.53 39.16 61.07
C PHE A 467 12.72 38.45 62.40
N THR A 468 11.63 37.99 63.00
CA THR A 468 11.61 37.27 64.27
C THR A 468 10.54 36.19 64.22
N GLY A 469 10.82 35.00 64.75
CA GLY A 469 9.84 33.90 64.78
C GLY A 469 10.34 32.66 64.05
N ALA A 470 9.46 32.03 63.29
CA ALA A 470 9.70 30.77 62.62
C ALA A 470 9.16 30.72 61.18
N ILE A 471 9.74 29.83 60.39
CA ILE A 471 9.26 29.38 59.08
C ILE A 471 8.92 27.89 59.24
N GLU A 472 7.70 27.50 58.89
CA GLU A 472 7.21 26.12 58.91
C GLU A 472 6.98 25.63 57.47
N VAL A 473 7.54 24.47 57.15
CA VAL A 473 7.35 23.78 55.87
C VAL A 473 6.63 22.48 56.16
N ARG A 474 5.48 22.27 55.53
CA ARG A 474 4.68 21.07 55.73
C ARG A 474 4.26 20.49 54.38
N LEU A 475 4.50 19.19 54.19
CA LEU A 475 4.02 18.46 53.03
C LEU A 475 3.04 17.37 53.50
N THR A 476 1.84 17.34 52.93
CA THR A 476 0.83 16.33 53.24
C THR A 476 0.16 15.85 51.97
N GLY A 477 -0.19 14.56 51.91
CA GLY A 477 -1.01 14.01 50.83
C GLY A 477 -2.26 13.35 51.40
N ASP A 478 -3.40 13.56 50.75
CA ASP A 478 -4.64 12.82 51.00
C ASP A 478 -4.92 11.84 49.85
N GLY A 479 -6.16 11.35 49.69
CA GLY A 479 -6.51 10.43 48.61
C GLY A 479 -6.53 11.07 47.21
N GLU A 480 -6.64 12.39 47.11
CA GLU A 480 -6.95 13.13 45.88
C GLU A 480 -5.81 14.08 45.44
N GLN A 481 -5.06 14.64 46.39
CA GLN A 481 -4.01 15.62 46.09
C GLN A 481 -2.85 15.59 47.09
N VAL A 482 -1.73 16.21 46.68
CA VAL A 482 -0.57 16.53 47.52
C VAL A 482 -0.53 18.04 47.73
N SER A 483 -0.28 18.46 48.97
CA SER A 483 -0.28 19.86 49.38
C SER A 483 1.03 20.23 50.08
N LEU A 484 1.74 21.21 49.53
CA LEU A 484 2.89 21.88 50.15
C LEU A 484 2.42 23.18 50.81
N GLU A 485 2.64 23.30 52.10
CA GLU A 485 2.38 24.50 52.88
C GLU A 485 3.69 25.11 53.37
N VAL A 486 3.93 26.39 53.05
CA VAL A 486 5.03 27.19 53.58
C VAL A 486 4.42 28.35 54.36
N ARG A 487 4.63 28.36 55.68
CA ARG A 487 4.11 29.36 56.59
C ARG A 487 5.25 30.13 57.24
N ASP A 488 5.14 31.44 57.26
CA ASP A 488 6.04 32.33 57.96
C ASP A 488 5.30 33.16 59.02
N THR A 489 6.07 33.72 59.94
CA THR A 489 5.60 34.63 61.01
C THR A 489 6.07 36.06 60.77
N GLY A 490 6.27 36.40 59.50
CA GLY A 490 6.80 37.66 59.05
C GLY A 490 5.78 38.80 59.09
N VAL A 491 6.09 39.85 58.35
CA VAL A 491 5.34 41.11 58.30
C VAL A 491 3.90 40.98 57.78
N GLY A 492 3.57 39.87 57.11
CA GLY A 492 2.29 39.67 56.45
C GLY A 492 2.08 40.56 55.22
N ILE A 493 1.03 40.29 54.45
CA ILE A 493 0.69 40.95 53.18
C ILE A 493 -0.68 41.63 53.34
N PRO A 494 -0.82 42.92 52.99
CA PRO A 494 -2.11 43.60 53.02
C PRO A 494 -3.16 42.93 52.13
N GLU A 495 -4.41 42.86 52.58
CA GLU A 495 -5.52 42.20 51.86
C GLU A 495 -5.71 42.74 50.43
N ALA A 496 -5.50 44.05 50.23
CA ALA A 496 -5.59 44.69 48.91
C ALA A 496 -4.53 44.21 47.90
N GLU A 497 -3.45 43.60 48.38
CA GLU A 497 -2.31 43.16 47.55
C GLU A 497 -2.37 41.67 47.21
N LEU A 498 -3.18 40.87 47.94
CA LEU A 498 -3.31 39.42 47.73
C LEU A 498 -3.76 39.04 46.31
N PRO A 499 -4.76 39.70 45.69
CA PRO A 499 -5.22 39.31 44.34
C PRO A 499 -4.17 39.49 43.25
N ARG A 500 -3.18 40.36 43.48
CA ARG A 500 -2.15 40.75 42.51
C ARG A 500 -0.79 40.14 42.81
N LEU A 501 -0.70 39.32 43.85
CA LEU A 501 0.58 38.79 44.34
C LEU A 501 1.29 37.90 43.31
N PHE A 502 0.52 37.24 42.46
CA PHE A 502 1.01 36.40 41.37
C PHE A 502 1.08 37.13 40.02
N ASP A 503 0.77 38.44 39.97
CA ASP A 503 0.95 39.26 38.78
C ASP A 503 2.44 39.46 38.50
N ARG A 504 2.80 39.46 37.21
CA ARG A 504 4.19 39.65 36.77
C ARG A 504 4.71 41.03 37.18
N PHE A 505 5.94 41.07 37.70
CA PHE A 505 6.65 42.28 38.15
C PHE A 505 5.94 43.04 39.28
N HIS A 506 4.89 42.47 39.88
CA HIS A 506 4.16 43.11 40.96
C HIS A 506 4.94 43.00 42.27
N ARG A 507 4.98 44.11 43.04
CA ARG A 507 5.68 44.20 44.32
C ARG A 507 4.86 45.04 45.29
N VAL A 508 4.69 44.53 46.50
CA VAL A 508 4.04 45.26 47.60
C VAL A 508 4.95 46.40 48.05
N ARG A 509 4.49 47.65 47.93
CA ARG A 509 5.26 48.85 48.28
C ARG A 509 5.10 49.19 49.77
N GLY A 510 6.21 49.48 50.45
CA GLY A 510 6.21 49.98 51.83
C GLY A 510 6.31 48.92 52.93
N THR A 511 6.49 47.64 52.59
CA THR A 511 6.67 46.56 53.57
C THR A 511 8.14 46.45 54.01
N ALA A 512 8.39 46.31 55.31
CA ALA A 512 9.73 46.05 55.82
C ALA A 512 10.25 44.68 55.30
N SER A 513 11.45 44.66 54.72
CA SER A 513 12.12 43.46 54.19
C SER A 513 13.60 43.48 54.55
N ARG A 514 14.23 42.31 54.72
CA ARG A 514 15.69 42.21 54.97
C ARG A 514 16.54 42.72 53.79
N SER A 515 15.95 42.82 52.60
CA SER A 515 16.54 43.48 51.42
C SER A 515 15.46 44.20 50.58
N HIS A 516 15.81 45.30 49.93
CA HIS A 516 14.91 46.02 49.00
C HIS A 516 14.77 45.35 47.62
N GLU A 517 15.22 44.10 47.48
CA GLU A 517 15.52 43.48 46.18
C GLU A 517 14.67 42.24 45.90
N GLY A 518 13.89 42.33 44.82
CA GLY A 518 13.11 41.25 44.24
C GLY A 518 12.57 41.68 42.88
N SER A 519 12.62 40.80 41.89
CA SER A 519 12.17 41.06 40.52
C SER A 519 10.63 41.08 40.35
N GLY A 520 9.89 40.59 41.35
CA GLY A 520 8.44 40.38 41.25
C GLY A 520 8.04 39.22 40.33
N ILE A 521 8.99 38.34 39.97
CA ILE A 521 8.76 37.22 39.04
C ILE A 521 8.60 35.89 39.78
N GLY A 522 9.27 35.70 40.91
CA GLY A 522 9.38 34.39 41.58
C GLY A 522 8.04 33.74 41.96
N LEU A 523 7.06 34.51 42.43
CA LEU A 523 5.73 33.97 42.76
C LEU A 523 4.87 33.69 41.50
N ALA A 524 4.99 34.51 40.46
CA ALA A 524 4.35 34.24 39.17
C ALA A 524 4.88 32.93 38.56
N LEU A 525 6.20 32.69 38.66
CA LEU A 525 6.83 31.43 38.23
C LEU A 525 6.33 30.22 39.04
N VAL A 526 6.20 30.36 40.37
CA VAL A 526 5.62 29.32 41.23
C VAL A 526 4.21 28.93 40.78
N LYS A 527 3.39 29.92 40.39
CA LYS A 527 2.03 29.69 39.89
C LYS A 527 2.03 28.96 38.54
N GLU A 528 2.81 29.42 37.57
CA GLU A 528 2.89 28.77 36.24
C GLU A 528 3.41 27.32 36.34
N LEU A 529 4.44 27.07 37.14
CA LEU A 529 4.99 25.73 37.34
C LEU A 529 3.99 24.79 38.06
N ALA A 530 3.18 25.31 38.98
CA ALA A 530 2.12 24.51 39.61
C ALA A 530 1.01 24.16 38.61
N VAL A 531 0.58 25.12 37.78
CA VAL A 531 -0.41 24.91 36.71
C VAL A 531 0.09 23.91 35.67
N LEU A 532 1.38 23.97 35.29
CA LEU A 532 2.01 23.01 34.39
C LEU A 532 1.92 21.56 34.90
N HIS A 533 1.88 21.36 36.21
CA HIS A 533 1.69 20.06 36.85
C HIS A 533 0.23 19.74 37.20
N GLY A 534 -0.73 20.52 36.67
CA GLY A 534 -2.17 20.33 36.89
C GLY A 534 -2.67 20.79 38.25
N GLY A 535 -1.88 21.58 38.98
CA GLY A 535 -2.20 22.10 40.30
C GLY A 535 -2.43 23.60 40.36
N ASP A 536 -2.48 24.15 41.58
CA ASP A 536 -2.72 25.57 41.83
C ASP A 536 -2.03 26.05 43.12
N VAL A 537 -1.93 27.37 43.31
CA VAL A 537 -1.26 28.01 44.45
C VAL A 537 -2.17 29.06 45.10
N ASP A 538 -2.44 28.86 46.39
CA ASP A 538 -3.18 29.79 47.24
C ASP A 538 -2.26 30.54 48.22
N VAL A 539 -2.72 31.71 48.66
CA VAL A 539 -2.08 32.50 49.72
C VAL A 539 -3.11 33.01 50.72
N THR A 540 -2.78 32.91 52.00
CA THR A 540 -3.51 33.54 53.11
C THR A 540 -2.51 34.32 53.96
N SER A 541 -2.76 35.59 54.24
CA SER A 541 -1.84 36.44 54.99
C SER A 541 -2.59 37.44 55.86
N GLU A 542 -2.03 37.75 57.02
CA GLU A 542 -2.52 38.81 57.91
C GLU A 542 -1.33 39.68 58.34
N VAL A 543 -1.48 41.01 58.19
CA VAL A 543 -0.42 41.97 58.48
C VAL A 543 -0.02 41.90 59.96
N GLY A 544 1.28 41.70 60.21
CA GLY A 544 1.84 41.55 61.56
C GLY A 544 1.75 40.14 62.16
N THR A 545 1.05 39.21 61.50
CA THR A 545 0.90 37.81 61.95
C THR A 545 1.73 36.84 61.09
N GLY A 546 1.86 37.10 59.79
CA GLY A 546 2.65 36.30 58.84
C GLY A 546 1.87 35.84 57.62
N THR A 547 2.53 35.10 56.72
CA THR A 547 1.94 34.59 55.47
C THR A 547 1.97 33.08 55.40
N ARG A 548 0.96 32.50 54.75
CA ARG A 548 0.86 31.07 54.44
C ARG A 548 0.60 30.90 52.96
N PHE A 549 1.52 30.22 52.27
CA PHE A 549 1.38 29.77 50.88
C PHE A 549 1.01 28.28 50.86
N LEU A 550 0.07 27.91 49.99
CA LEU A 550 -0.40 26.54 49.83
C LEU A 550 -0.39 26.15 48.34
N VAL A 551 0.52 25.26 47.95
CA VAL A 551 0.58 24.68 46.60
C VAL A 551 -0.14 23.33 46.64
N ARG A 552 -1.12 23.12 45.76
CA ARG A 552 -1.89 21.87 45.65
C ARG A 552 -1.67 21.24 44.27
N LEU A 553 -1.27 19.98 44.25
CA LEU A 553 -1.10 19.19 43.03
C LEU A 553 -2.00 17.94 43.08
N PRO A 554 -2.71 17.59 42.00
CA PRO A 554 -3.47 16.34 41.95
C PRO A 554 -2.54 15.12 41.93
N TRP A 555 -3.02 13.97 42.44
CA TRP A 555 -2.31 12.72 42.16
C TRP A 555 -2.39 12.41 40.66
N PRO A 556 -1.27 12.12 39.97
CA PRO A 556 -1.28 11.78 38.56
C PRO A 556 -2.15 10.53 38.31
N VAL A 557 -3.03 10.58 37.31
CA VAL A 557 -3.80 9.42 36.83
C VAL A 557 -2.96 8.70 35.78
N THR A 558 -2.01 7.85 36.17
CA THR A 558 -1.50 6.70 35.38
C THR A 558 -0.43 5.88 36.12
N ALA A 559 -0.26 4.63 35.68
CA ALA A 559 0.22 3.47 36.41
C ALA A 559 1.72 3.46 36.79
N ALA A 560 2.00 2.69 37.86
CA ALA A 560 3.28 2.47 38.50
C ALA A 560 4.38 1.96 37.55
N VAL A 561 5.57 2.56 37.66
CA VAL A 561 6.87 2.00 37.22
C VAL A 561 7.91 2.25 38.32
N ALA A 562 8.81 1.28 38.50
CA ALA A 562 9.78 1.17 39.58
C ALA A 562 10.85 2.29 39.60
N LEU A 563 11.33 2.63 40.81
CA LEU A 563 12.37 3.62 41.08
C LEU A 563 13.78 3.12 40.71
N PRO A 564 14.60 3.98 40.11
CA PRO A 564 16.01 4.04 40.51
C PRO A 564 16.56 5.47 40.69
N ARG A 565 17.32 5.62 41.80
CA ARG A 565 18.40 6.57 42.13
C ARG A 565 18.07 8.01 42.53
N THR A 566 18.77 8.44 43.58
CA THR A 566 18.82 9.80 44.14
C THR A 566 19.36 10.81 43.11
N PRO A 567 18.60 11.87 42.78
CA PRO A 567 19.09 12.94 41.92
C PRO A 567 20.07 13.83 42.69
N THR A 568 21.21 14.13 42.07
CA THR A 568 22.15 15.15 42.54
C THR A 568 21.62 16.54 42.15
N THR A 569 20.72 17.09 42.95
CA THR A 569 20.18 18.46 42.85
C THR A 569 21.13 19.54 43.39
N ALA A 570 22.44 19.27 43.34
CA ALA A 570 23.44 20.02 44.10
C ALA A 570 23.60 21.48 43.61
N ASP A 571 23.53 21.75 42.31
CA ASP A 571 23.95 23.05 41.77
C ASP A 571 22.91 24.16 41.95
N ALA A 572 21.63 23.89 41.70
CA ALA A 572 20.54 24.86 41.91
C ALA A 572 20.30 25.18 43.39
N LEU A 573 20.40 24.16 44.27
CA LEU A 573 20.28 24.31 45.72
C LEU A 573 21.47 25.11 46.27
N THR A 574 22.68 24.83 45.82
CA THR A 574 23.89 25.55 46.26
C THR A 574 23.82 27.04 45.86
N ALA A 575 23.36 27.37 44.65
CA ALA A 575 23.21 28.76 44.21
C ALA A 575 22.18 29.54 45.06
N ALA A 576 21.03 28.94 45.38
CA ALA A 576 19.98 29.58 46.17
C ALA A 576 20.35 29.72 47.66
N VAL A 577 21.05 28.75 48.23
CA VAL A 577 21.57 28.80 49.61
C VAL A 577 22.69 29.83 49.72
N THR A 578 23.59 29.89 48.74
CA THR A 578 24.66 30.91 48.67
C THR A 578 24.06 32.32 48.53
N GLU A 579 22.99 32.48 47.75
CA GLU A 579 22.24 33.75 47.67
C GLU A 579 21.60 34.13 49.01
N ALA A 580 20.98 33.18 49.71
CA ALA A 580 20.41 33.41 51.04
C ALA A 580 21.48 33.74 52.11
N GLU A 581 22.66 33.13 52.01
CA GLU A 581 23.81 33.40 52.89
C GLU A 581 24.49 34.74 52.58
N SER A 582 24.49 35.19 51.32
CA SER A 582 25.02 36.49 50.89
C SER A 582 24.29 37.68 51.53
N TRP A 583 23.03 37.51 51.92
CA TRP A 583 22.25 38.53 52.64
C TRP A 583 22.67 38.71 54.11
N ILE A 584 23.56 37.85 54.63
CA ILE A 584 23.90 37.75 56.06
C ILE A 584 25.40 38.03 56.36
N SER A 585 26.15 38.69 55.45
CA SER A 585 27.57 39.15 55.55
C SER A 585 28.66 38.26 54.92
N GLY A 586 29.64 38.91 54.27
CA GLY A 586 30.67 38.33 53.40
C GLY A 586 32.03 37.96 54.02
N ALA A 587 32.73 37.02 53.36
CA ALA A 587 34.17 36.75 53.40
C ALA A 587 34.57 35.67 52.34
N GLU A 588 35.84 35.73 51.90
CA GLU A 588 36.51 35.09 50.74
C GLU A 588 36.73 33.56 50.81
N VAL A 589 36.95 32.93 49.63
CA VAL A 589 37.36 31.51 49.46
C VAL A 589 38.64 31.42 48.61
N ALA A 590 39.55 30.54 49.02
CA ALA A 590 40.93 30.36 48.54
C ALA A 590 41.09 29.54 47.24
N ALA A 591 42.16 29.82 46.49
CA ALA A 591 42.53 29.23 45.19
C ALA A 591 43.32 27.89 45.28
N PRO A 592 43.22 26.98 44.29
CA PRO A 592 44.08 25.80 44.18
C PRO A 592 45.21 25.94 43.14
N ALA A 593 46.18 25.03 43.27
CA ALA A 593 47.55 25.07 42.75
C ALA A 593 47.75 24.65 41.27
N THR A 594 48.78 25.23 40.67
CA THR A 594 49.37 24.95 39.34
C THR A 594 49.95 23.54 39.20
N ARG A 595 49.80 22.93 38.01
CA ARG A 595 50.43 21.66 37.60
C ARG A 595 51.20 21.79 36.27
N GLU A 596 52.28 21.02 36.16
CA GLU A 596 53.29 21.02 35.09
C GLU A 596 52.80 20.47 33.74
N VAL A 597 53.38 21.03 32.66
CA VAL A 597 53.07 20.80 31.23
C VAL A 597 53.69 19.49 30.71
N ALA A 598 52.91 18.67 30.00
CA ALA A 598 53.36 17.49 29.26
C ALA A 598 53.50 17.80 27.74
N ALA A 599 54.41 17.09 27.07
CA ALA A 599 55.02 17.45 25.79
C ALA A 599 54.23 17.11 24.50
N ASP A 600 52.90 17.07 24.53
CA ASP A 600 52.08 16.90 23.32
C ASP A 600 50.77 17.70 23.47
N ALA A 601 50.87 19.00 23.19
CA ALA A 601 49.80 19.95 23.45
C ALA A 601 48.83 20.04 22.25
N PRO A 602 47.51 19.92 22.48
CA PRO A 602 46.51 19.97 21.41
C PRO A 602 46.46 21.35 20.74
N HIS A 603 46.17 21.36 19.43
CA HIS A 603 46.04 22.57 18.62
C HIS A 603 44.57 22.94 18.42
N VAL A 604 44.15 24.05 19.05
CA VAL A 604 42.78 24.57 18.97
C VAL A 604 42.70 25.80 18.07
N LEU A 605 41.80 25.77 17.10
CA LEU A 605 41.43 26.91 16.27
C LEU A 605 40.26 27.65 16.92
N VAL A 606 40.37 28.97 17.11
CA VAL A 606 39.35 29.82 17.74
C VAL A 606 38.86 30.87 16.73
N ALA A 607 37.57 30.89 16.44
CA ALA A 607 36.92 31.88 15.58
C ALA A 607 35.86 32.66 16.36
N ASP A 608 36.03 33.97 16.51
CA ASP A 608 35.07 34.85 17.20
C ASP A 608 35.27 36.27 16.67
N ASP A 609 34.20 36.96 16.27
CA ASP A 609 34.26 38.29 15.65
C ASP A 609 34.56 39.39 16.67
N ASN A 610 34.18 39.15 17.93
CA ASN A 610 34.42 40.05 19.04
C ASN A 610 35.88 39.97 19.49
N ALA A 611 36.63 41.04 19.23
CA ALA A 611 38.06 41.10 19.53
C ALA A 611 38.39 40.90 21.01
N ASP A 612 37.53 41.36 21.92
CA ASP A 612 37.73 41.24 23.37
C ASP A 612 37.44 39.81 23.86
N MET A 613 36.38 39.18 23.34
CA MET A 613 36.03 37.78 23.64
C MET A 613 37.11 36.83 23.12
N ARG A 614 37.53 37.00 21.86
CA ARG A 614 38.61 36.24 21.25
C ARG A 614 39.90 36.36 22.06
N ALA A 615 40.27 37.56 22.49
CA ALA A 615 41.45 37.78 23.31
C ALA A 615 41.35 37.12 24.70
N HIS A 616 40.15 37.07 25.29
CA HIS A 616 39.91 36.38 26.56
C HIS A 616 40.07 34.86 26.42
N ILE A 617 39.48 34.25 25.39
CA ILE A 617 39.56 32.80 25.14
C ILE A 617 41.01 32.37 24.85
N VAL A 618 41.75 33.16 24.05
CA VAL A 618 43.18 32.88 23.78
C VAL A 618 43.98 32.80 25.07
N ARG A 619 43.83 33.80 25.96
CA ARG A 619 44.52 33.80 27.26
C ARG A 619 44.15 32.60 28.13
N LEU A 620 42.88 32.19 28.08
CA LEU A 620 42.38 31.04 28.84
C LEU A 620 43.03 29.74 28.39
N LEU A 621 43.03 29.45 27.09
CA LEU A 621 43.51 28.18 26.54
C LEU A 621 45.04 28.08 26.55
N GLU A 622 45.75 29.20 26.35
CA GLU A 622 47.21 29.25 26.48
C GLU A 622 47.67 28.99 27.92
N ALA A 623 46.88 29.41 28.92
CA ALA A 623 47.17 29.13 30.33
C ALA A 623 47.11 27.62 30.68
N GLU A 624 46.35 26.82 29.92
CA GLU A 624 46.30 25.36 30.03
C GLU A 624 47.39 24.65 29.21
N GLY A 625 48.25 25.41 28.53
CA GLY A 625 49.36 24.90 27.72
C GLY A 625 48.96 24.43 26.32
N TRP A 626 47.79 24.82 25.80
CA TRP A 626 47.33 24.45 24.45
C TRP A 626 47.89 25.38 23.39
N GLN A 627 48.06 24.89 22.16
CA GLN A 627 48.41 25.74 21.03
C GLN A 627 47.13 26.36 20.47
N VAL A 628 47.09 27.68 20.35
CA VAL A 628 45.88 28.40 19.93
C VAL A 628 46.16 29.19 18.66
N THR A 629 45.30 29.03 17.65
CA THR A 629 45.26 29.91 16.49
C THR A 629 43.93 30.65 16.49
N ALA A 630 43.96 31.97 16.52
CA ALA A 630 42.75 32.79 16.61
C ALA A 630 42.50 33.58 15.33
N VAL A 631 41.26 33.53 14.84
CA VAL A 631 40.80 34.22 13.63
C VAL A 631 39.55 35.05 13.93
N ALA A 632 39.28 36.06 13.11
CA ALA A 632 38.24 37.06 13.37
C ALA A 632 36.92 36.82 12.62
N ASP A 633 36.88 35.87 11.69
CA ASP A 633 35.71 35.59 10.85
C ASP A 633 35.70 34.13 10.37
N GLY A 634 34.55 33.68 9.87
CA GLY A 634 34.35 32.30 9.42
C GLY A 634 35.17 31.95 8.17
N ASP A 635 35.39 32.89 7.26
CA ASP A 635 36.20 32.66 6.06
C ASP A 635 37.67 32.33 6.40
N ALA A 636 38.25 33.10 7.33
CA ALA A 636 39.58 32.84 7.86
C ALA A 636 39.63 31.52 8.66
N ALA A 637 38.54 31.16 9.35
CA ALA A 637 38.43 29.89 10.07
C ALA A 637 38.42 28.69 9.12
N LEU A 638 37.64 28.74 8.03
CA LEU A 638 37.59 27.68 7.02
C LEU A 638 38.96 27.50 6.33
N HIS A 639 39.62 28.61 6.01
CA HIS A 639 40.97 28.57 5.44
C HIS A 639 41.98 27.94 6.41
N ALA A 640 41.94 28.33 7.69
CA ALA A 640 42.82 27.79 8.72
C ALA A 640 42.54 26.30 9.02
N ALA A 641 41.28 25.88 9.07
CA ALA A 641 40.89 24.49 9.33
C ALA A 641 41.46 23.53 8.26
N THR A 642 41.47 23.95 7.00
CA THR A 642 41.97 23.14 5.88
C THR A 642 43.48 23.15 5.70
N THR A 643 44.18 24.18 6.18
CA THR A 643 45.65 24.32 6.04
C THR A 643 46.43 23.83 7.25
N ILE A 644 45.88 24.03 8.45
CA ILE A 644 46.57 23.76 9.72
C ILE A 644 46.25 22.36 10.24
N GLY A 645 45.03 21.86 9.99
CA GLY A 645 44.56 20.57 10.53
C GLY A 645 44.47 20.55 12.05
N PRO A 646 43.69 21.45 12.69
CA PRO A 646 43.60 21.52 14.14
C PRO A 646 42.95 20.27 14.74
N ASP A 647 43.15 20.07 16.04
CA ASP A 647 42.52 18.97 16.79
C ASP A 647 41.08 19.31 17.21
N LEU A 648 40.73 20.60 17.27
CA LEU A 648 39.40 21.11 17.59
C LEU A 648 39.20 22.52 17.04
N LEU A 649 37.99 22.83 16.56
CA LEU A 649 37.54 24.19 16.26
C LEU A 649 36.56 24.68 17.33
N LEU A 650 36.85 25.83 17.92
CA LEU A 650 35.95 26.59 18.79
C LEU A 650 35.47 27.83 18.02
N THR A 651 34.20 27.92 17.68
CA THR A 651 33.66 29.02 16.85
C THR A 651 32.49 29.72 17.52
N ASP A 652 32.39 31.05 17.39
CA ASP A 652 31.16 31.78 17.68
C ASP A 652 30.10 31.44 16.62
N VAL A 653 28.84 31.45 17.03
CA VAL A 653 27.70 31.22 16.14
C VAL A 653 27.43 32.45 15.27
N MET A 654 27.51 33.65 15.85
CA MET A 654 27.14 34.90 15.19
C MET A 654 28.40 35.64 14.73
N MET A 655 28.84 35.41 13.50
CA MET A 655 29.98 36.13 12.89
C MET A 655 29.55 36.79 11.58
N PRO A 656 30.12 37.95 11.21
CA PRO A 656 29.85 38.60 9.94
C PRO A 656 30.50 37.87 8.77
N GLY A 657 29.82 37.81 7.62
CA GLY A 657 30.26 37.02 6.48
C GLY A 657 29.79 35.59 6.61
N LEU A 658 30.72 34.63 6.57
CA LEU A 658 30.43 33.23 6.86
C LEU A 658 30.10 33.04 8.35
N ASP A 659 28.82 32.80 8.66
CA ASP A 659 28.38 32.61 10.05
C ASP A 659 28.85 31.26 10.62
N GLY A 660 28.74 31.04 11.93
CA GLY A 660 29.24 29.83 12.58
C GLY A 660 28.56 28.54 12.10
N PHE A 661 27.29 28.60 11.68
CA PHE A 661 26.56 27.45 11.13
C PHE A 661 26.94 27.17 9.68
N GLU A 662 27.12 28.21 8.86
CA GLU A 662 27.62 28.12 7.49
C GLU A 662 29.06 27.60 7.45
N LEU A 663 29.90 28.04 8.39
CA LEU A 663 31.24 27.51 8.60
C LEU A 663 31.20 26.02 8.97
N LEU A 664 30.31 25.62 9.88
CA LEU A 664 30.12 24.22 10.24
C LEU A 664 29.67 23.38 9.04
N ARG A 665 28.72 23.86 8.23
CA ARG A 665 28.30 23.19 6.99
C ARG A 665 29.47 23.04 6.03
N ALA A 666 30.22 24.12 5.78
CA ALA A 666 31.40 24.07 4.91
C ALA A 666 32.48 23.10 5.41
N ILE A 667 32.68 23.00 6.73
CA ILE A 667 33.61 22.04 7.36
C ILE A 667 33.11 20.60 7.19
N ARG A 668 31.79 20.37 7.31
CA ARG A 668 31.16 19.06 7.15
C ARG A 668 31.07 18.61 5.68
N ASP A 669 30.99 19.55 4.75
CA ASP A 669 30.94 19.30 3.30
C ASP A 669 32.33 19.01 2.68
N ASP A 670 33.43 19.42 3.32
CA ASP A 670 34.80 19.11 2.85
C ASP A 670 35.29 17.77 3.44
N PRO A 671 35.59 16.76 2.60
CA PRO A 671 36.04 15.43 3.05
C PRO A 671 37.30 15.44 3.94
N ARG A 672 38.11 16.51 3.88
CA ARG A 672 39.34 16.65 4.67
C ARG A 672 39.08 17.16 6.09
N THR A 673 37.97 17.86 6.30
CA THR A 673 37.63 18.49 7.59
C THR A 673 36.33 17.99 8.18
N GLN A 674 35.58 17.14 7.47
CA GLN A 674 34.27 16.64 7.91
C GLN A 674 34.29 15.94 9.27
N THR A 675 35.43 15.36 9.67
CA THR A 675 35.62 14.69 10.97
C THR A 675 36.21 15.58 12.06
N LEU A 676 36.52 16.85 11.76
CA LEU A 676 37.08 17.79 12.72
C LEU A 676 36.08 18.04 13.86
N PRO A 677 36.46 17.91 15.13
CA PRO A 677 35.58 18.23 16.25
C PRO A 677 35.28 19.74 16.29
N VAL A 678 34.00 20.12 16.33
CA VAL A 678 33.59 21.53 16.37
C VAL A 678 32.78 21.81 17.63
N VAL A 679 33.19 22.81 18.41
CA VAL A 679 32.45 23.33 19.56
C VAL A 679 31.98 24.74 19.25
N MET A 680 30.69 24.99 19.41
CA MET A 680 30.10 26.31 19.11
C MET A 680 29.87 27.11 20.39
N LEU A 681 30.26 28.38 20.40
CA LEU A 681 29.93 29.35 21.44
C LEU A 681 28.69 30.14 20.99
N SER A 682 27.71 30.31 21.88
CA SER A 682 26.47 31.01 21.51
C SER A 682 25.86 31.80 22.65
N ALA A 683 25.19 32.91 22.34
CA ALA A 683 24.41 33.64 23.33
C ALA A 683 22.98 33.08 23.54
N ARG A 684 22.53 32.07 22.80
CA ARG A 684 21.20 31.45 22.97
C ARG A 684 21.26 30.40 24.10
N ALA A 685 20.29 30.43 25.01
CA ALA A 685 20.13 29.43 26.07
C ALA A 685 18.70 28.90 25.93
N GLY A 686 18.58 27.64 25.54
CA GLY A 686 17.33 26.97 25.23
C GLY A 686 17.62 25.78 24.33
N GLU A 687 16.91 24.68 24.56
CA GLU A 687 17.16 23.37 23.94
C GLU A 687 17.13 23.40 22.41
N GLY A 688 16.40 24.33 21.79
CA GLY A 688 16.19 24.46 20.34
C GLY A 688 17.40 24.93 19.51
N ALA A 689 18.25 25.81 20.04
CA ALA A 689 19.41 26.32 19.29
C ALA A 689 20.66 25.44 19.48
N SER A 690 20.75 24.74 20.62
CA SER A 690 21.72 23.67 20.83
C SER A 690 21.38 22.44 19.96
N THR A 691 20.09 22.14 19.74
CA THR A 691 19.68 21.07 18.82
C THR A 691 20.03 21.41 17.38
N GLU A 692 19.74 22.62 16.88
CA GLU A 692 20.07 23.01 15.50
C GLU A 692 21.59 22.90 15.20
N GLY A 693 22.46 23.36 16.11
CA GLY A 693 23.92 23.22 15.95
C GLY A 693 24.42 21.78 16.01
N LEU A 694 23.86 20.96 16.91
CA LEU A 694 24.17 19.53 17.01
C LEU A 694 23.62 18.75 15.79
N GLU A 695 22.49 19.16 15.22
CA GLU A 695 21.86 18.59 14.02
C GLU A 695 22.68 18.87 12.75
N ILE A 696 23.21 20.09 12.61
CA ILE A 696 24.14 20.45 11.52
C ILE A 696 25.49 19.72 11.68
N GLY A 697 25.79 19.24 12.90
CA GLY A 697 26.87 18.31 13.17
C GLY A 697 27.96 18.84 14.08
N ALA A 698 27.72 19.86 14.90
CA ALA A 698 28.65 20.25 15.97
C ALA A 698 28.78 19.13 17.00
N ASP A 699 29.90 19.10 17.73
CA ASP A 699 30.21 18.04 18.69
C ASP A 699 29.95 18.47 20.14
N ASP A 700 29.95 19.77 20.45
CA ASP A 700 29.41 20.34 21.70
C ASP A 700 29.00 21.81 21.50
N TYR A 701 28.24 22.34 22.45
CA TYR A 701 27.70 23.68 22.43
C TYR A 701 27.85 24.35 23.80
N VAL A 702 28.42 25.56 23.83
CA VAL A 702 28.67 26.30 25.08
C VAL A 702 27.96 27.65 25.05
N VAL A 703 27.14 27.89 26.07
CA VAL A 703 26.33 29.11 26.20
C VAL A 703 27.15 30.24 26.84
N LYS A 704 27.14 31.42 26.24
CA LYS A 704 27.65 32.69 26.77
C LYS A 704 26.56 33.31 27.70
N PRO A 705 26.87 33.74 28.93
CA PRO A 705 28.17 33.71 29.60
C PRO A 705 28.56 32.32 30.10
N PHE A 706 29.81 31.91 29.86
CA PHE A 706 30.38 30.65 30.34
C PHE A 706 31.37 30.88 31.49
N VAL A 707 31.54 29.86 32.33
CA VAL A 707 32.60 29.81 33.34
C VAL A 707 33.85 29.22 32.69
N SER A 708 34.98 29.88 32.89
CA SER A 708 36.30 29.52 32.36
C SER A 708 36.68 28.04 32.54
N SER A 709 36.43 27.46 33.72
CA SER A 709 36.71 26.05 34.03
C SER A 709 35.85 25.07 33.23
N ASP A 710 34.60 25.43 32.96
CA ASP A 710 33.61 24.56 32.35
C ASP A 710 33.86 24.45 30.84
N LEU A 711 34.25 25.57 30.22
CA LEU A 711 34.68 25.59 28.82
C LEU A 711 35.87 24.63 28.62
N ILE A 712 36.90 24.71 29.47
CA ILE A 712 38.07 23.83 29.37
C ILE A 712 37.69 22.34 29.52
N ALA A 713 36.81 22.01 30.46
CA ALA A 713 36.37 20.63 30.69
C ALA A 713 35.60 20.05 29.49
N ARG A 714 34.75 20.85 28.86
CA ARG A 714 33.97 20.46 27.68
C ARG A 714 34.86 20.21 26.47
N LEU A 715 35.78 21.12 26.19
CA LEU A 715 36.74 20.97 25.09
C LEU A 715 37.54 19.67 25.19
N ARG A 716 37.98 19.28 26.40
CA ARG A 716 38.67 17.99 26.63
C ARG A 716 37.78 16.76 26.34
N THR A 717 36.52 16.81 26.74
CA THR A 717 35.55 15.72 26.52
C THR A 717 35.25 15.53 25.04
N THR A 718 35.04 16.62 24.31
CA THR A 718 34.71 16.60 22.87
C THR A 718 35.84 15.98 22.05
N MET A 719 37.09 16.35 22.33
CA MET A 719 38.28 15.75 21.70
C MET A 719 38.37 14.25 21.95
N THR A 720 37.94 13.78 23.14
CA THR A 720 37.94 12.36 23.49
C THR A 720 36.84 11.57 22.75
N MET A 721 35.66 12.17 22.57
CA MET A 721 34.49 11.56 21.92
C MET A 721 34.63 11.44 20.40
N ALA A 722 35.28 12.40 19.75
CA ALA A 722 35.57 12.32 18.32
C ALA A 722 36.43 11.10 17.96
N GLY A 723 37.39 10.73 18.82
CA GLY A 723 38.18 9.50 18.69
C GLY A 723 37.38 8.19 18.89
N LEU A 724 36.14 8.25 19.38
CA LEU A 724 35.20 7.12 19.46
C LEU A 724 34.30 7.06 18.22
N ARG A 725 33.86 8.20 17.68
CA ARG A 725 32.93 8.29 16.53
C ARG A 725 33.51 7.75 15.23
N SER A 726 34.82 7.94 14.99
CA SER A 726 35.51 7.33 13.84
C SER A 726 35.47 5.79 13.84
N ARG A 727 35.15 5.14 14.97
CA ARG A 727 34.96 3.68 15.04
C ARG A 727 33.54 3.24 14.66
N HIS A 728 32.53 4.11 14.79
CA HIS A 728 31.10 3.81 14.54
C HIS A 728 30.73 3.89 13.05
N VAL A 729 31.42 4.74 12.27
CA VAL A 729 31.25 4.80 10.79
C VAL A 729 31.62 3.47 10.12
N ALA A 730 32.56 2.72 10.71
CA ALA A 730 32.90 1.38 10.25
C ALA A 730 31.76 0.37 10.48
N GLU A 731 30.90 0.58 11.49
CA GLU A 731 29.76 -0.31 11.80
C GLU A 731 28.59 -0.13 10.79
N ILE A 732 28.36 1.09 10.29
CA ILE A 732 27.28 1.41 9.32
C ILE A 732 27.56 0.82 7.93
N GLN A 733 28.82 0.80 7.50
CA GLN A 733 29.21 0.22 6.21
C GLN A 733 28.99 -1.30 6.14
N GLU A 734 28.97 -1.98 7.28
CA GLU A 734 28.74 -3.43 7.38
C GLU A 734 27.24 -3.80 7.37
N LEU A 735 26.37 -2.94 7.92
CA LEU A 735 24.90 -3.05 7.87
C LEU A 735 24.38 -3.01 6.41
N ALA A 736 25.01 -2.16 5.59
CA ALA A 736 24.72 -2.07 4.16
C ALA A 736 25.13 -3.34 3.39
N ARG A 737 26.23 -4.01 3.78
CA ARG A 737 26.70 -5.26 3.15
C ARG A 737 25.82 -6.47 3.48
N ALA A 738 25.37 -6.59 4.73
CA ALA A 738 24.50 -7.69 5.16
C ALA A 738 23.08 -7.58 4.58
N THR A 739 22.55 -6.36 4.50
CA THR A 739 21.23 -6.09 3.87
C THR A 739 21.28 -6.36 2.37
N ALA A 740 22.39 -6.02 1.69
CA ALA A 740 22.64 -6.36 0.29
C ALA A 740 22.72 -7.88 0.02
N LEU A 741 23.12 -8.68 1.01
CA LEU A 741 23.14 -10.16 0.93
C LEU A 741 21.74 -10.78 1.01
N VAL A 742 20.82 -10.20 1.79
CA VAL A 742 19.42 -10.66 1.88
C VAL A 742 18.62 -10.22 0.65
N THR A 743 18.80 -8.97 0.21
CA THR A 743 18.14 -8.43 -0.99
C THR A 743 18.66 -9.04 -2.30
N SER A 744 19.79 -9.75 -2.29
CA SER A 744 20.30 -10.52 -3.45
C SER A 744 19.76 -11.95 -3.56
N GLY A 745 18.72 -12.30 -2.79
CA GLY A 745 17.96 -13.54 -2.96
C GLY A 745 18.60 -14.79 -2.37
N ARG A 746 19.45 -14.67 -1.35
CA ARG A 746 20.00 -15.82 -0.60
C ARG A 746 19.22 -16.07 0.70
N ARG A 747 19.11 -17.35 1.09
CA ARG A 747 18.53 -17.78 2.38
C ARG A 747 19.07 -16.98 3.56
N ILE A 748 18.17 -16.65 4.47
CA ILE A 748 18.43 -16.03 5.76
C ILE A 748 19.59 -16.75 6.52
N ASP A 749 19.75 -18.06 6.32
CA ASP A 749 20.85 -18.88 6.84
C ASP A 749 22.25 -18.36 6.50
N ASP A 750 22.48 -17.96 5.24
CA ASP A 750 23.81 -17.54 4.77
C ASP A 750 24.19 -16.19 5.37
N ALA A 751 23.22 -15.28 5.44
CA ALA A 751 23.39 -13.98 6.07
C ALA A 751 23.68 -14.14 7.58
N LEU A 752 22.95 -15.03 8.26
CA LEU A 752 23.16 -15.30 9.68
C LEU A 752 24.52 -15.98 9.96
N ARG A 753 24.97 -16.91 9.11
CA ARG A 753 26.31 -17.52 9.23
C ARG A 753 27.43 -16.50 9.08
N LEU A 754 27.35 -15.66 8.04
CA LEU A 754 28.36 -14.64 7.77
C LEU A 754 28.44 -13.61 8.90
N LEU A 755 27.29 -13.15 9.39
CA LEU A 755 27.24 -12.25 10.55
C LEU A 755 27.80 -12.90 11.80
N THR A 756 27.48 -14.17 12.07
CA THR A 756 28.00 -14.88 13.25
C THR A 756 29.53 -14.97 13.26
N ASP A 757 30.17 -15.24 12.11
CA ASP A 757 31.64 -15.28 12.02
C ASP A 757 32.28 -13.88 12.13
N GLN A 758 31.65 -12.84 11.58
CA GLN A 758 32.12 -11.46 11.71
C GLN A 758 32.04 -10.94 13.15
N VAL A 759 30.95 -11.25 13.87
CA VAL A 759 30.78 -10.90 15.29
C VAL A 759 31.89 -11.50 16.14
N ARG A 760 32.30 -12.73 15.82
CA ARG A 760 33.44 -13.38 16.47
C ARG A 760 34.74 -12.60 16.22
N GLY A 761 34.95 -12.09 15.01
CA GLY A 761 36.13 -11.30 14.64
C GLY A 761 36.18 -9.92 15.30
N ILE A 762 35.07 -9.17 15.27
CA ILE A 762 34.98 -7.81 15.84
C ILE A 762 35.20 -7.82 17.36
N LEU A 763 34.65 -8.82 18.04
CA LEU A 763 34.77 -8.96 19.49
C LEU A 763 36.05 -9.71 19.91
N ASP A 764 36.80 -10.24 18.94
CA ASP A 764 37.91 -11.18 19.13
C ASP A 764 37.52 -12.26 20.16
N ALA A 765 36.35 -12.86 19.91
CA ALA A 765 35.67 -13.78 20.79
C ALA A 765 36.12 -15.23 20.55
N ARG A 766 36.07 -16.04 21.61
CA ARG A 766 36.42 -17.46 21.52
C ARG A 766 35.33 -18.28 20.83
N GLY A 767 34.08 -17.92 21.07
CA GLY A 767 32.92 -18.51 20.43
C GLY A 767 31.71 -17.60 20.47
N VAL A 768 30.86 -17.71 19.45
CA VAL A 768 29.59 -16.98 19.29
C VAL A 768 28.50 -17.97 18.91
N THR A 769 27.35 -17.90 19.58
CA THR A 769 26.12 -18.59 19.18
C THR A 769 25.03 -17.55 18.92
N VAL A 770 24.38 -17.65 17.77
CA VAL A 770 23.18 -16.86 17.43
C VAL A 770 22.01 -17.81 17.30
N THR A 771 20.94 -17.54 18.04
CA THR A 771 19.66 -18.24 17.97
C THR A 771 18.61 -17.28 17.46
N VAL A 772 17.78 -17.71 16.51
CA VAL A 772 16.65 -16.95 15.97
C VAL A 772 15.41 -17.85 16.01
N ASP A 773 14.37 -17.39 16.71
CA ASP A 773 13.11 -18.11 16.89
C ASP A 773 12.07 -17.62 15.87
N ASP A 774 11.35 -18.55 15.22
CA ASP A 774 10.20 -18.20 14.37
C ASP A 774 8.97 -17.89 15.24
N PRO A 775 8.48 -16.64 15.25
CA PRO A 775 7.42 -16.21 16.13
C PRO A 775 6.03 -16.72 15.74
N GLU A 776 5.84 -17.23 14.51
CA GLU A 776 4.56 -17.84 14.08
C GLU A 776 4.54 -19.37 14.31
N GLY A 777 5.67 -19.95 14.77
CA GLY A 777 5.76 -21.36 15.13
C GLY A 777 5.74 -22.34 13.94
N ALA A 778 5.94 -21.83 12.71
CA ALA A 778 5.96 -22.64 11.50
C ALA A 778 7.31 -23.35 11.29
N ARG A 779 8.39 -22.84 11.88
CA ARG A 779 9.75 -23.40 11.78
C ARG A 779 10.41 -23.65 13.13
N SER A 780 11.35 -24.59 13.14
CA SER A 780 12.29 -24.79 14.24
C SER A 780 13.29 -23.64 14.33
N ALA A 781 13.65 -23.23 15.55
CA ALA A 781 14.61 -22.15 15.80
C ALA A 781 15.94 -22.38 15.04
N LEU A 782 16.41 -21.35 14.36
CA LEU A 782 17.69 -21.36 13.65
C LEU A 782 18.81 -21.10 14.66
N VAL A 783 19.83 -21.96 14.67
CA VAL A 783 20.96 -21.84 15.60
C VAL A 783 22.28 -21.93 14.83
N TYR A 784 23.08 -20.87 14.88
CA TYR A 784 24.42 -20.83 14.29
C TYR A 784 25.46 -20.66 15.39
N THR A 785 26.49 -21.50 15.37
CA THR A 785 27.58 -21.45 16.34
C THR A 785 28.92 -21.44 15.62
N VAL A 786 29.78 -20.49 15.98
CA VAL A 786 31.13 -20.35 15.43
C VAL A 786 32.14 -20.23 16.58
N GLY A 787 33.19 -21.05 16.57
CA GLY A 787 34.18 -21.09 17.64
C GLY A 787 33.78 -21.97 18.83
N ASN A 788 34.51 -21.88 19.95
CA ASN A 788 34.26 -22.71 21.13
C ASN A 788 33.44 -21.93 22.16
N THR A 789 32.20 -22.36 22.37
CA THR A 789 31.19 -21.66 23.19
C THR A 789 31.06 -22.19 24.61
N GLU A 790 31.89 -23.17 24.99
CA GLU A 790 32.03 -23.59 26.39
C GLU A 790 33.15 -22.80 27.09
N PRO A 791 32.87 -22.10 28.22
CA PRO A 791 33.89 -21.43 28.99
C PRO A 791 34.84 -22.48 29.60
N SER A 792 36.14 -22.36 29.32
CA SER A 792 37.13 -23.39 29.66
C SER A 792 37.77 -23.24 31.05
N GLY A 793 37.38 -22.24 31.85
CA GLY A 793 37.87 -22.04 33.22
C GLY A 793 37.77 -20.60 33.72
N ALA A 794 38.40 -20.31 34.87
CA ALA A 794 38.26 -19.09 35.69
C ALA A 794 38.70 -17.74 35.04
N GLY A 795 38.96 -17.70 33.73
CA GLY A 795 39.39 -16.52 32.98
C GLY A 795 38.46 -16.10 31.83
N GLU A 796 37.35 -16.81 31.62
CA GLU A 796 36.39 -16.58 30.53
C GLU A 796 34.97 -16.37 31.08
N GLU A 797 34.19 -15.54 30.39
CA GLU A 797 32.84 -15.12 30.77
C GLU A 797 31.91 -15.21 29.56
N LEU A 798 30.70 -15.75 29.77
CA LEU A 798 29.65 -15.85 28.76
C LEU A 798 28.74 -14.63 28.87
N VAL A 799 28.61 -13.87 27.80
CA VAL A 799 27.74 -12.69 27.71
C VAL A 799 26.59 -12.99 26.75
N ARG A 800 25.37 -12.62 27.14
CA ARG A 800 24.15 -12.89 26.36
C ARG A 800 23.38 -11.61 26.12
N THR A 801 22.88 -11.44 24.90
CA THR A 801 22.08 -10.27 24.50
C THR A 801 20.90 -10.71 23.63
N PRO A 802 19.66 -10.26 23.91
CA PRO A 802 18.51 -10.61 23.10
C PRO A 802 18.53 -9.89 21.74
N VAL A 803 18.07 -10.58 20.70
CA VAL A 803 17.79 -10.00 19.38
C VAL A 803 16.35 -9.46 19.42
N LEU A 804 16.20 -8.14 19.40
CA LEU A 804 14.91 -7.47 19.52
C LEU A 804 14.48 -6.91 18.15
N GLY A 805 13.36 -7.43 17.63
CA GLY A 805 12.72 -6.94 16.42
C GLY A 805 11.83 -5.72 16.67
N ARG A 806 11.11 -5.31 15.61
CA ARG A 806 10.09 -4.26 15.65
C ARG A 806 9.08 -4.53 16.77
N ARG A 807 8.66 -3.47 17.45
CA ARG A 807 7.78 -3.51 18.63
C ARG A 807 8.36 -4.27 19.84
N ASN A 808 9.69 -4.35 19.93
CA ASN A 808 10.40 -4.97 21.06
C ASN A 808 10.13 -6.48 21.22
N ARG A 809 9.74 -7.16 20.13
CA ARG A 809 9.55 -8.61 20.14
C ARG A 809 10.91 -9.30 20.16
N VAL A 810 11.11 -10.25 21.07
CA VAL A 810 12.31 -11.08 21.07
C VAL A 810 12.25 -12.01 19.87
N LEU A 811 13.19 -11.85 18.94
CA LEU A 811 13.36 -12.71 17.76
C LEU A 811 14.41 -13.79 17.98
N GLY A 812 15.17 -13.72 19.09
CA GLY A 812 16.26 -14.66 19.36
C GLY A 812 17.28 -14.14 20.37
N THR A 813 18.47 -14.76 20.40
CA THR A 813 19.56 -14.44 21.33
C THR A 813 20.93 -14.56 20.69
N VAL A 814 21.85 -13.67 21.07
CA VAL A 814 23.28 -13.76 20.77
C VAL A 814 24.04 -14.10 22.06
N GLU A 815 24.83 -15.16 22.04
CA GLU A 815 25.70 -15.58 23.15
C GLU A 815 27.16 -15.52 22.71
N VAL A 816 28.03 -14.90 23.52
CA VAL A 816 29.46 -14.72 23.18
C VAL A 816 30.35 -15.08 24.37
N VAL A 817 31.41 -15.86 24.11
CA VAL A 817 32.44 -16.23 25.09
C VAL A 817 33.66 -15.33 24.94
N LEU A 818 33.95 -14.54 25.98
CA LEU A 818 35.05 -13.57 26.03
C LEU A 818 35.97 -13.83 27.23
N SER A 819 37.18 -13.28 27.23
CA SER A 819 38.00 -13.22 28.44
C SER A 819 37.42 -12.21 29.43
N VAL A 820 37.59 -12.43 30.75
CA VAL A 820 37.04 -11.55 31.80
C VAL A 820 37.48 -10.09 31.63
N ALA A 821 38.73 -9.85 31.19
CA ALA A 821 39.24 -8.50 30.95
C ALA A 821 38.54 -7.78 29.78
N ARG A 822 37.99 -8.54 28.81
CA ARG A 822 37.23 -8.01 27.67
C ARG A 822 35.76 -7.93 27.97
N ALA A 823 35.19 -8.93 28.63
CA ALA A 823 33.80 -8.91 29.09
C ALA A 823 33.50 -7.67 29.96
N ARG A 824 34.46 -7.27 30.81
CA ARG A 824 34.33 -6.11 31.70
C ARG A 824 34.70 -4.75 31.09
N ARG A 825 35.01 -4.68 29.78
CA ARG A 825 35.22 -3.38 29.15
C ARG A 825 33.88 -2.63 29.04
N PRO A 826 33.85 -1.32 29.33
CA PRO A 826 32.63 -0.52 29.18
C PRO A 826 32.06 -0.54 27.76
N GLN A 827 32.87 -0.90 26.75
CA GLN A 827 32.46 -0.92 25.34
C GLN A 827 31.80 -2.23 24.88
N THR A 828 31.90 -3.32 25.67
CA THR A 828 31.50 -4.66 25.21
C THR A 828 29.99 -4.85 25.10
N GLU A 829 29.24 -4.39 26.10
CA GLU A 829 27.78 -4.49 26.12
C GLU A 829 27.08 -3.61 25.06
N PRO A 830 27.51 -2.34 24.83
CA PRO A 830 27.03 -1.53 23.70
C PRO A 830 27.27 -2.18 22.34
N LEU A 831 28.45 -2.78 22.12
CA LEU A 831 28.84 -3.40 20.86
C LEU A 831 28.02 -4.67 20.56
N LEU A 832 27.74 -5.48 21.60
CA LEU A 832 26.83 -6.63 21.50
C LEU A 832 25.39 -6.19 21.21
N THR A 833 24.93 -5.10 21.83
CA THR A 833 23.59 -4.55 21.59
C THR A 833 23.44 -4.01 20.17
N ALA A 834 24.45 -3.32 19.65
CA ALA A 834 24.48 -2.85 18.25
C ALA A 834 24.43 -4.03 17.28
N THR A 835 25.24 -5.07 17.54
CA THR A 835 25.24 -6.31 16.76
C THR A 835 23.88 -7.00 16.74
N ALA A 836 23.22 -7.11 17.89
CA ALA A 836 21.89 -7.73 18.00
C ALA A 836 20.81 -6.96 17.21
N ARG A 837 20.93 -5.63 17.08
CA ARG A 837 20.04 -4.82 16.23
C ARG A 837 20.24 -5.07 14.74
N VAL A 838 21.49 -5.26 14.29
CA VAL A 838 21.79 -5.62 12.90
C VAL A 838 21.19 -6.98 12.55
N LEU A 839 21.37 -7.96 13.43
CA LEU A 839 20.79 -9.29 13.27
C LEU A 839 19.25 -9.22 13.21
N ALA A 840 18.61 -8.40 14.04
CA ALA A 840 17.15 -8.23 14.01
C ALA A 840 16.65 -7.71 12.65
N ALA A 841 17.31 -6.70 12.08
CA ALA A 841 16.93 -6.14 10.78
C ALA A 841 17.07 -7.16 9.64
N VAL A 842 18.16 -7.93 9.64
CA VAL A 842 18.42 -8.99 8.65
C VAL A 842 17.39 -10.11 8.74
N VAL A 843 17.00 -10.50 9.96
CA VAL A 843 16.00 -11.55 10.18
C VAL A 843 14.62 -11.12 9.68
N GLU A 844 14.20 -9.90 10.01
CA GLU A 844 12.89 -9.38 9.58
C GLU A 844 12.78 -9.23 8.06
N GLU A 845 13.83 -8.72 7.42
CA GLU A 845 13.88 -8.58 5.95
C GLU A 845 13.88 -9.95 5.26
N GLY A 846 14.61 -10.92 5.82
CA GLY A 846 14.62 -12.30 5.33
C GLY A 846 13.24 -12.95 5.39
N TRP A 847 12.54 -12.83 6.52
CA TRP A 847 11.18 -13.37 6.64
C TRP A 847 10.16 -12.68 5.75
N HIS A 848 10.27 -11.35 5.59
CA HIS A 848 9.39 -10.61 4.69
C HIS A 848 9.55 -11.10 3.24
N SER A 849 10.80 -11.24 2.77
CA SER A 849 11.11 -11.76 1.44
C SER A 849 10.55 -13.17 1.23
N GLU A 850 10.77 -14.09 2.18
CA GLU A 850 10.23 -15.45 2.11
C GLU A 850 8.69 -15.51 2.06
N ARG A 851 8.00 -14.57 2.72
CA ARG A 851 6.53 -14.53 2.74
C ARG A 851 5.94 -14.09 1.41
N GLN A 852 6.54 -13.10 0.74
CA GLN A 852 6.12 -12.65 -0.59
C GLN A 852 6.28 -13.76 -1.63
N VAL A 853 7.42 -14.42 -1.57
CA VAL A 853 7.79 -15.62 -2.31
C VAL A 853 6.76 -16.76 -2.14
N ALA A 854 6.31 -17.04 -0.91
CA ALA A 854 5.29 -18.06 -0.64
C ALA A 854 3.90 -17.71 -1.21
N VAL A 855 3.50 -16.43 -1.14
CA VAL A 855 2.21 -15.95 -1.72
C VAL A 855 2.23 -16.08 -3.24
N ALA A 856 3.33 -15.69 -3.88
CA ALA A 856 3.44 -15.73 -5.33
C ALA A 856 3.52 -17.19 -5.85
N ALA A 857 4.20 -18.10 -5.15
CA ALA A 857 4.20 -19.54 -5.49
C ALA A 857 2.80 -20.17 -5.36
N THR A 858 2.01 -19.73 -4.37
CA THR A 858 0.61 -20.15 -4.21
C THR A 858 -0.25 -19.69 -5.40
N LEU A 859 -0.09 -18.43 -5.84
CA LEU A 859 -0.79 -17.90 -7.01
C LEU A 859 -0.42 -18.65 -8.30
N GLN A 860 0.85 -18.96 -8.52
CA GLN A 860 1.28 -19.72 -9.69
C GLN A 860 0.74 -21.15 -9.70
N GLY A 861 0.64 -21.80 -8.53
CA GLY A 861 0.01 -23.11 -8.38
C GLY A 861 -1.46 -23.13 -8.83
N PHE A 862 -2.20 -22.03 -8.60
CA PHE A 862 -3.58 -21.87 -9.09
C PHE A 862 -3.67 -21.52 -10.58
N LEU A 863 -2.59 -20.99 -11.15
CA LEU A 863 -2.56 -20.67 -12.58
C LEU A 863 -2.37 -21.96 -13.36
N LEU A 864 -1.31 -22.75 -13.09
CA LEU A 864 -1.20 -24.23 -13.26
C LEU A 864 -2.42 -25.05 -13.76
N PRO A 865 -2.45 -25.86 -14.85
CA PRO A 865 -3.53 -26.85 -14.97
C PRO A 865 -3.42 -27.90 -13.85
N ASP A 866 -4.46 -28.03 -13.01
CA ASP A 866 -4.51 -29.03 -11.92
C ASP A 866 -4.53 -30.48 -12.45
N SER A 867 -5.05 -30.68 -13.65
CA SER A 867 -5.09 -31.96 -14.36
C SER A 867 -5.08 -31.72 -15.88
N LEU A 868 -4.47 -32.64 -16.63
CA LEU A 868 -4.55 -32.65 -18.09
C LEU A 868 -5.89 -33.23 -18.57
N PRO A 869 -6.39 -32.85 -19.75
CA PRO A 869 -7.59 -33.47 -20.32
C PRO A 869 -7.35 -34.96 -20.65
N GLU A 870 -8.36 -35.80 -20.41
CA GLU A 870 -8.37 -37.18 -20.87
C GLU A 870 -8.88 -37.18 -22.32
N VAL A 871 -8.01 -37.54 -23.28
CA VAL A 871 -8.35 -37.56 -24.70
C VAL A 871 -8.13 -38.95 -25.29
N ASP A 872 -9.17 -39.49 -25.92
CA ASP A 872 -9.11 -40.82 -26.53
C ASP A 872 -8.01 -40.90 -27.61
N GLY A 873 -7.16 -41.93 -27.50
CA GLY A 873 -6.09 -42.17 -28.47
C GLY A 873 -4.78 -41.44 -28.18
N VAL A 874 -4.66 -40.68 -27.08
CA VAL A 874 -3.39 -40.11 -26.61
C VAL A 874 -3.21 -40.29 -25.10
N GLU A 875 -1.99 -40.57 -24.66
CA GLU A 875 -1.59 -40.43 -23.25
C GLU A 875 -0.86 -39.10 -23.06
N LEU A 876 -1.24 -38.35 -22.04
CA LEU A 876 -0.69 -37.05 -21.72
C LEU A 876 -0.07 -37.07 -20.33
N ALA A 877 1.14 -36.52 -20.21
CA ALA A 877 1.78 -36.29 -18.93
C ALA A 877 2.53 -34.96 -18.98
N ALA A 878 2.52 -34.23 -17.87
CA ALA A 878 3.24 -32.98 -17.74
C ALA A 878 3.89 -32.88 -16.37
N SER A 879 4.95 -32.10 -16.28
CA SER A 879 5.59 -31.75 -15.02
C SER A 879 6.14 -30.34 -15.13
N TYR A 880 5.92 -29.57 -14.08
CA TYR A 880 6.57 -28.30 -13.87
C TYR A 880 7.50 -28.40 -12.67
N ARG A 881 8.73 -27.89 -12.82
CA ARG A 881 9.67 -27.71 -11.72
C ARG A 881 10.14 -26.27 -11.69
N PRO A 882 9.97 -25.55 -10.57
CA PRO A 882 10.58 -24.25 -10.42
C PRO A 882 12.11 -24.37 -10.26
N ALA A 883 12.84 -23.32 -10.65
CA ALA A 883 14.29 -23.22 -10.54
C ALA A 883 14.78 -23.44 -9.09
N GLU A 884 15.95 -24.06 -8.91
CA GLU A 884 16.49 -24.39 -7.56
C GLU A 884 16.94 -23.16 -6.74
N ARG A 885 17.01 -21.96 -7.34
CA ARG A 885 17.24 -20.73 -6.56
C ARG A 885 15.97 -20.40 -5.79
N GLU A 886 15.96 -20.85 -4.53
CA GLU A 886 15.08 -20.44 -3.42
C GLU A 886 13.89 -19.57 -3.83
N VAL A 887 12.84 -20.26 -4.29
CA VAL A 887 11.46 -19.81 -4.49
C VAL A 887 11.33 -18.50 -5.29
N GLN A 888 11.97 -18.57 -6.45
CA GLN A 888 11.52 -18.01 -7.73
C GLN A 888 10.02 -18.26 -7.97
N VAL A 889 9.25 -17.29 -8.45
CA VAL A 889 8.00 -17.57 -9.18
C VAL A 889 8.28 -17.42 -10.65
N GLY A 890 7.80 -18.39 -11.41
CA GLY A 890 8.21 -18.64 -12.76
C GLY A 890 7.55 -17.84 -13.86
N GLY A 891 8.31 -17.61 -14.93
CA GLY A 891 7.78 -17.19 -16.24
C GLY A 891 7.29 -18.36 -17.09
N ASP A 892 7.74 -19.59 -16.81
CA ASP A 892 7.44 -20.81 -17.55
C ASP A 892 6.00 -21.29 -17.36
N TRP A 893 5.37 -21.72 -18.45
CA TRP A 893 4.08 -22.39 -18.40
C TRP A 893 3.91 -23.47 -19.47
N TYR A 894 2.89 -24.28 -19.24
CA TYR A 894 2.33 -25.18 -20.24
C TYR A 894 0.79 -25.16 -20.15
N ASP A 895 0.15 -25.53 -21.25
CA ASP A 895 -1.29 -25.80 -21.26
C ASP A 895 -1.63 -26.86 -22.31
N VAL A 896 -2.64 -27.68 -22.03
CA VAL A 896 -3.17 -28.69 -22.94
C VAL A 896 -4.70 -28.59 -22.95
N LEU A 897 -5.28 -28.44 -24.14
CA LEU A 897 -6.72 -28.20 -24.30
C LEU A 897 -7.28 -29.16 -25.34
N GLU A 898 -8.44 -29.73 -25.07
CA GLU A 898 -9.28 -30.33 -26.10
C GLU A 898 -10.08 -29.22 -26.78
N LEU A 899 -9.96 -29.12 -28.10
CA LEU A 899 -10.64 -28.11 -28.91
C LEU A 899 -12.04 -28.60 -29.30
N PRO A 900 -13.00 -27.69 -29.58
CA PRO A 900 -14.38 -28.06 -29.94
C PRO A 900 -14.50 -28.95 -31.18
N ASP A 901 -13.47 -28.98 -32.03
CA ASP A 901 -13.41 -29.79 -33.25
C ASP A 901 -12.73 -31.16 -33.04
N GLY A 902 -12.45 -31.54 -31.78
CA GLY A 902 -11.84 -32.81 -31.41
C GLY A 902 -10.31 -32.87 -31.58
N ARG A 903 -9.65 -31.75 -31.95
CA ARG A 903 -8.19 -31.65 -31.94
C ARG A 903 -7.66 -31.35 -30.54
N VAL A 904 -6.40 -31.67 -30.29
CA VAL A 904 -5.71 -31.37 -29.04
C VAL A 904 -4.72 -30.23 -29.25
N ALA A 905 -4.89 -29.13 -28.53
CA ALA A 905 -3.93 -28.04 -28.49
C ALA A 905 -2.90 -28.25 -27.37
N LEU A 906 -1.62 -28.10 -27.70
CA LEU A 906 -0.49 -28.13 -26.79
C LEU A 906 0.26 -26.81 -26.87
N SER A 907 0.51 -26.19 -25.72
CA SER A 907 1.29 -24.96 -25.63
C SER A 907 2.32 -25.02 -24.52
N VAL A 908 3.48 -24.42 -24.79
CA VAL A 908 4.54 -24.14 -23.81
C VAL A 908 5.08 -22.76 -24.09
N GLY A 909 5.43 -22.02 -23.05
CA GLY A 909 6.18 -20.79 -23.21
C GLY A 909 6.96 -20.41 -21.97
N ASP A 910 7.79 -19.40 -22.15
CA ASP A 910 8.65 -18.81 -21.12
C ASP A 910 8.61 -17.28 -21.27
N VAL A 911 8.35 -16.60 -20.16
CA VAL A 911 8.40 -15.14 -20.06
C VAL A 911 9.76 -14.72 -19.53
N ALA A 912 10.50 -13.94 -20.32
CA ALA A 912 11.82 -13.47 -19.92
C ALA A 912 11.75 -12.65 -18.61
N GLY A 913 12.62 -12.99 -17.66
CA GLY A 913 12.66 -12.40 -16.32
C GLY A 913 12.26 -13.40 -15.24
N HIS A 914 12.09 -12.94 -14.01
CA HIS A 914 11.70 -13.80 -12.89
C HIS A 914 10.90 -13.04 -11.83
N GLY A 915 10.07 -13.74 -11.06
CA GLY A 915 9.31 -13.17 -9.95
C GLY A 915 7.85 -12.85 -10.30
N LEU A 916 7.20 -12.05 -9.47
CA LEU A 916 5.75 -11.84 -9.52
C LEU A 916 5.28 -11.21 -10.85
N GLU A 917 6.07 -10.31 -11.45
CA GLU A 917 5.71 -9.65 -12.71
C GLU A 917 5.69 -10.65 -13.89
N SER A 918 6.71 -11.51 -14.00
CA SER A 918 6.77 -12.57 -15.01
C SER A 918 5.62 -13.58 -14.83
N ALA A 919 5.28 -13.93 -13.60
CA ALA A 919 4.18 -14.85 -13.29
C ALA A 919 2.79 -14.27 -13.66
N LEU A 920 2.59 -12.97 -13.46
CA LEU A 920 1.36 -12.28 -13.87
C LEU A 920 1.24 -12.22 -15.39
N LEU A 921 2.34 -11.90 -16.09
CA LEU A 921 2.37 -11.86 -17.55
C LEU A 921 2.13 -13.24 -18.15
N MET A 922 2.76 -14.28 -17.60
CA MET A 922 2.49 -15.68 -17.94
C MET A 922 1.01 -16.02 -17.81
N GLY A 923 0.37 -15.66 -16.68
CA GLY A 923 -1.06 -15.91 -16.45
C GLY A 923 -1.96 -15.23 -17.50
N GLN A 924 -1.62 -14.00 -17.90
CA GLN A 924 -2.32 -13.26 -18.95
C GLN A 924 -2.15 -13.92 -20.33
N LEU A 925 -0.90 -14.24 -20.71
CA LEU A 925 -0.59 -14.88 -21.99
C LEU A 925 -1.28 -16.24 -22.10
N ARG A 926 -1.19 -17.09 -21.07
CA ARG A 926 -1.86 -18.38 -21.07
C ARG A 926 -3.38 -18.26 -21.19
N THR A 927 -3.98 -17.32 -20.46
CA THR A 927 -5.44 -17.09 -20.55
C THR A 927 -5.84 -16.68 -21.97
N ALA A 928 -5.04 -15.83 -22.62
CA ALA A 928 -5.25 -15.43 -24.01
C ALA A 928 -5.08 -16.61 -24.98
N VAL A 929 -4.08 -17.47 -24.80
CA VAL A 929 -3.90 -18.71 -25.59
C VAL A 929 -5.17 -19.56 -25.54
N ARG A 930 -5.72 -19.79 -24.33
CA ARG A 930 -6.96 -20.57 -24.17
C ARG A 930 -8.13 -19.94 -24.91
N ALA A 931 -8.31 -18.63 -24.76
CA ALA A 931 -9.40 -17.90 -25.39
C ALA A 931 -9.33 -17.95 -26.93
N TYR A 932 -8.15 -17.71 -27.50
CA TYR A 932 -7.95 -17.72 -28.95
C TYR A 932 -8.04 -19.13 -29.55
N ALA A 933 -7.45 -20.14 -28.90
CA ALA A 933 -7.50 -21.52 -29.37
C ALA A 933 -8.94 -22.09 -29.32
N LEU A 934 -9.67 -21.85 -28.23
CA LEU A 934 -11.08 -22.26 -28.12
C LEU A 934 -12.00 -21.48 -29.08
N GLY A 935 -11.60 -20.26 -29.45
CA GLY A 935 -12.25 -19.45 -30.49
C GLY A 935 -12.00 -19.96 -31.92
N GLY A 936 -11.21 -21.01 -32.11
CA GLY A 936 -10.96 -21.64 -33.41
C GLY A 936 -9.86 -20.99 -34.24
N MET A 937 -9.08 -20.05 -33.67
CA MET A 937 -7.93 -19.45 -34.37
C MET A 937 -6.84 -20.49 -34.64
N SER A 938 -6.13 -20.38 -35.77
CA SER A 938 -5.00 -21.27 -36.07
C SER A 938 -3.79 -21.01 -35.14
N PRO A 939 -2.79 -21.91 -35.06
CA PRO A 939 -1.56 -21.66 -34.30
C PRO A 939 -0.83 -20.37 -34.70
N ALA A 940 -0.78 -20.03 -35.99
CA ALA A 940 -0.15 -18.80 -36.47
C ALA A 940 -0.98 -17.55 -36.12
N GLU A 941 -2.30 -17.61 -36.24
CA GLU A 941 -3.21 -16.51 -35.86
C GLU A 941 -3.16 -16.23 -34.36
N THR A 942 -3.21 -17.29 -33.55
CA THR A 942 -3.09 -17.20 -32.09
C THR A 942 -1.76 -16.57 -31.70
N THR A 943 -0.66 -17.00 -32.31
CA THR A 943 0.68 -16.44 -32.05
C THR A 943 0.75 -14.95 -32.41
N ALA A 944 0.15 -14.54 -33.54
CA ALA A 944 0.10 -13.14 -33.95
C ALA A 944 -0.74 -12.27 -32.99
N ALA A 945 -1.88 -12.79 -32.52
CA ALA A 945 -2.73 -12.09 -31.57
C ALA A 945 -2.07 -11.94 -30.19
N LEU A 946 -1.22 -12.91 -29.79
CA LEU A 946 -0.43 -12.83 -28.56
C LEU A 946 0.70 -11.79 -28.66
N ASP A 947 1.35 -11.68 -29.82
CA ASP A 947 2.37 -10.66 -30.09
C ASP A 947 1.76 -9.25 -29.98
N GLU A 948 0.58 -9.04 -30.59
CA GLU A 948 -0.17 -7.77 -30.47
C GLU A 948 -0.65 -7.48 -29.04
N LEU A 949 -1.06 -8.52 -28.29
CA LEU A 949 -1.44 -8.37 -26.89
C LEU A 949 -0.24 -7.90 -26.06
N MET A 950 0.94 -8.48 -26.28
CA MET A 950 2.12 -8.16 -25.49
C MET A 950 2.62 -6.73 -25.71
N ASP A 951 2.45 -6.18 -26.91
CA ASP A 951 2.70 -4.76 -27.21
C ASP A 951 1.85 -3.79 -26.37
N ARG A 952 0.69 -4.24 -25.88
CA ARG A 952 -0.24 -3.41 -25.08
C ARG A 952 -0.07 -3.57 -23.58
N LEU A 953 0.75 -4.53 -23.14
CA LEU A 953 0.95 -4.81 -21.71
C LEU A 953 2.12 -3.97 -21.15
N PRO A 954 1.91 -3.18 -20.09
CA PRO A 954 2.96 -2.36 -19.50
C PRO A 954 4.04 -3.24 -18.83
N GLY A 955 5.31 -2.98 -19.13
CA GLY A 955 6.45 -3.72 -18.56
C GLY A 955 6.92 -4.94 -19.36
N ALA A 956 6.46 -5.12 -20.61
CA ALA A 956 6.76 -6.28 -21.44
C ALA A 956 8.27 -6.55 -21.61
N SER A 957 8.72 -7.71 -21.15
CA SER A 957 10.13 -8.15 -21.11
C SER A 957 10.53 -9.14 -22.20
N MET A 958 9.63 -9.49 -23.14
CA MET A 958 9.76 -10.54 -24.20
C MET A 958 9.38 -11.95 -23.69
N ALA A 959 8.83 -12.80 -24.56
CA ALA A 959 8.45 -14.17 -24.21
C ALA A 959 8.71 -15.15 -25.37
N THR A 960 9.21 -16.34 -25.07
CA THR A 960 9.28 -17.46 -26.04
C THR A 960 7.99 -18.28 -25.95
N PHE A 961 7.52 -18.78 -27.08
CA PHE A 961 6.23 -19.47 -27.14
C PHE A 961 6.17 -20.52 -28.25
N PHE A 962 5.54 -21.65 -27.96
CA PHE A 962 5.26 -22.71 -28.92
C PHE A 962 3.80 -23.16 -28.78
N LEU A 963 3.11 -23.31 -29.91
CA LEU A 963 1.73 -23.78 -29.98
C LEU A 963 1.57 -24.81 -31.09
N ALA A 964 0.93 -25.94 -30.80
CA ALA A 964 0.60 -26.96 -31.79
C ALA A 964 -0.81 -27.53 -31.58
N TYR A 965 -1.51 -27.82 -32.67
CA TYR A 965 -2.77 -28.54 -32.69
C TYR A 965 -2.57 -29.90 -33.35
N LEU A 966 -2.98 -30.96 -32.67
CA LEU A 966 -2.92 -32.34 -33.13
C LEU A 966 -4.33 -32.85 -33.44
N ASP A 967 -4.54 -33.29 -34.67
CA ASP A 967 -5.64 -34.21 -34.98
C ASP A 967 -5.21 -35.63 -34.60
N VAL A 968 -5.86 -36.20 -33.57
CA VAL A 968 -5.50 -37.50 -32.99
C VAL A 968 -5.78 -38.65 -33.97
N ALA A 969 -6.83 -38.53 -34.78
CA ALA A 969 -7.26 -39.56 -35.72
C ALA A 969 -6.28 -39.64 -36.90
N THR A 970 -5.92 -38.51 -37.50
CA THR A 970 -5.00 -38.47 -38.65
C THR A 970 -3.53 -38.47 -38.24
N GLY A 971 -3.22 -37.96 -37.05
CA GLY A 971 -1.85 -37.68 -36.61
C GLY A 971 -1.25 -36.43 -37.25
N ASN A 972 -2.07 -35.54 -37.82
CA ASN A 972 -1.59 -34.28 -38.39
C ASN A 972 -1.36 -33.25 -37.28
N LEU A 973 -0.15 -32.68 -37.24
CA LEU A 973 0.27 -31.68 -36.26
C LEU A 973 0.53 -30.35 -36.98
N THR A 974 -0.34 -29.36 -36.79
CA THR A 974 -0.14 -27.98 -37.23
C THR A 974 0.44 -27.16 -36.09
N TRP A 975 1.51 -26.41 -36.31
CA TRP A 975 2.22 -25.72 -35.22
C TRP A 975 2.86 -24.41 -35.63
N CYS A 976 3.14 -23.57 -34.63
CA CYS A 976 3.89 -22.33 -34.76
C CYS A 976 4.83 -22.15 -33.56
N SER A 977 6.01 -21.55 -33.80
CA SER A 977 7.01 -21.26 -32.77
C SER A 977 7.45 -19.80 -32.87
N ALA A 978 7.44 -19.10 -31.74
CA ALA A 978 7.98 -17.76 -31.53
C ALA A 978 9.18 -17.86 -30.60
N GLY A 979 10.36 -18.05 -31.17
CA GLY A 979 11.63 -18.04 -30.44
C GLY A 979 11.88 -19.21 -29.50
N HIS A 980 10.97 -20.18 -29.44
CA HIS A 980 11.03 -21.30 -28.52
C HIS A 980 11.91 -22.44 -29.06
N PRO A 981 12.64 -23.19 -28.21
CA PRO A 981 13.39 -24.38 -28.60
C PRO A 981 12.52 -25.42 -29.37
N PRO A 982 13.07 -26.15 -30.35
CA PRO A 982 12.27 -27.08 -31.14
C PRO A 982 11.80 -28.28 -30.29
N PRO A 983 10.53 -28.70 -30.37
CA PRO A 983 10.06 -29.90 -29.68
C PRO A 983 10.79 -31.16 -30.15
N ALA A 984 11.01 -32.09 -29.24
CA ALA A 984 11.57 -33.40 -29.57
C ALA A 984 10.47 -34.37 -29.97
N VAL A 985 10.77 -35.26 -30.91
CA VAL A 985 9.85 -36.30 -31.38
C VAL A 985 10.56 -37.66 -31.43
N VAL A 986 9.91 -38.68 -30.88
CA VAL A 986 10.34 -40.07 -30.97
C VAL A 986 9.33 -40.81 -31.84
N ARG A 987 9.75 -41.26 -33.02
CA ARG A 987 8.91 -42.03 -33.93
C ARG A 987 9.26 -43.52 -33.83
N PRO A 988 8.28 -44.44 -33.97
CA PRO A 988 8.57 -45.87 -33.92
C PRO A 988 9.59 -46.28 -34.99
N GLY A 989 10.66 -46.96 -34.56
CA GLY A 989 11.69 -47.47 -35.47
C GLY A 989 12.61 -46.41 -36.09
N ALA A 990 12.54 -45.15 -35.65
CA ALA A 990 13.43 -44.07 -36.07
C ALA A 990 14.19 -43.48 -34.86
N PRO A 991 15.40 -42.91 -35.06
CA PRO A 991 16.09 -42.20 -34.00
C PRO A 991 15.26 -41.00 -33.54
N ALA A 992 15.41 -40.62 -32.27
CA ALA A 992 14.81 -39.40 -31.74
C ALA A 992 15.33 -38.19 -32.53
N GLY A 993 14.44 -37.25 -32.86
CA GLY A 993 14.78 -36.05 -33.61
C GLY A 993 13.96 -34.85 -33.20
N TRP A 994 14.14 -33.73 -33.90
CA TRP A 994 13.41 -32.49 -33.66
C TRP A 994 12.26 -32.33 -34.66
N ILE A 995 11.24 -31.58 -34.26
CA ILE A 995 10.31 -30.99 -35.23
C ILE A 995 11.03 -29.79 -35.89
N GLU A 996 11.30 -29.89 -37.19
CA GLU A 996 12.00 -28.85 -37.96
C GLU A 996 11.00 -27.92 -38.67
N GLY A 997 11.24 -26.61 -38.60
CA GLY A 997 10.44 -25.61 -39.31
C GLY A 997 10.90 -24.18 -39.01
N PRO A 998 10.30 -23.17 -39.68
CA PRO A 998 10.56 -21.76 -39.39
C PRO A 998 10.21 -21.39 -37.94
N VAL A 999 11.08 -20.61 -37.31
CA VAL A 999 10.88 -20.06 -35.96
C VAL A 999 10.77 -18.55 -36.09
N ALA A 1000 9.63 -18.00 -35.68
CA ALA A 1000 9.43 -16.56 -35.61
C ALA A 1000 10.27 -15.96 -34.47
N PRO A 1001 10.53 -14.64 -34.46
CA PRO A 1001 11.11 -13.99 -33.28
C PRO A 1001 10.28 -14.27 -32.02
N PRO A 1002 10.89 -14.25 -30.83
CA PRO A 1002 10.15 -14.25 -29.57
C PRO A 1002 9.12 -13.12 -29.57
N LEU A 1003 8.00 -13.36 -28.89
CA LEU A 1003 6.92 -12.39 -28.78
C LEU A 1003 7.50 -11.06 -28.23
N GLY A 1004 7.03 -9.93 -28.74
CA GLY A 1004 7.41 -8.57 -28.31
C GLY A 1004 8.85 -8.16 -28.65
N ALA A 1005 9.63 -8.99 -29.36
CA ALA A 1005 11.02 -8.69 -29.70
C ALA A 1005 11.18 -7.83 -30.97
N MET A 1006 10.33 -8.04 -31.99
CA MET A 1006 10.46 -7.43 -33.32
C MET A 1006 9.09 -7.20 -33.97
N PHE A 1007 8.80 -5.96 -34.35
CA PHE A 1007 7.53 -5.58 -34.97
C PHE A 1007 7.43 -6.01 -36.45
N GLY A 1008 6.36 -6.74 -36.81
CA GLY A 1008 5.88 -6.83 -38.19
C GLY A 1008 6.29 -8.05 -39.02
N GLN A 1009 6.82 -9.13 -38.41
CA GLN A 1009 6.90 -10.43 -39.08
C GLN A 1009 5.66 -11.27 -38.75
N ARG A 1010 4.96 -11.78 -39.77
CA ARG A 1010 3.83 -12.69 -39.54
C ARG A 1010 4.35 -14.08 -39.15
N PRO A 1011 3.88 -14.67 -38.03
CA PRO A 1011 4.18 -16.05 -37.69
C PRO A 1011 3.79 -16.98 -38.85
N THR A 1012 4.64 -17.97 -39.15
CA THR A 1012 4.38 -18.93 -40.24
C THR A 1012 3.96 -20.26 -39.63
N GLU A 1013 2.84 -20.79 -40.11
CA GLU A 1013 2.35 -22.10 -39.70
C GLU A 1013 3.14 -23.22 -40.40
N SER A 1014 3.40 -24.29 -39.67
CA SER A 1014 4.13 -25.46 -40.16
C SER A 1014 3.37 -26.75 -39.84
N GLU A 1015 3.58 -27.77 -40.64
CA GLU A 1015 2.94 -29.08 -40.49
C GLU A 1015 3.96 -30.18 -40.22
N ALA A 1016 3.58 -31.15 -39.40
CA ALA A 1016 4.35 -32.36 -39.16
C ALA A 1016 3.41 -33.56 -38.96
N ALA A 1017 3.88 -34.76 -39.31
CA ALA A 1017 3.15 -35.99 -39.08
C ALA A 1017 3.63 -36.68 -37.78
N LEU A 1018 2.66 -37.05 -36.94
CA LEU A 1018 2.83 -37.81 -35.71
C LEU A 1018 2.19 -39.21 -35.88
N PRO A 1019 2.95 -40.22 -36.34
CA PRO A 1019 2.40 -41.56 -36.57
C PRO A 1019 1.93 -42.23 -35.26
N PRO A 1020 1.12 -43.30 -35.32
CA PRO A 1020 0.75 -44.04 -34.12
C PRO A 1020 2.00 -44.49 -33.35
N GLU A 1021 1.92 -44.55 -32.03
CA GLU A 1021 3.03 -44.81 -31.09
C GLU A 1021 4.14 -43.75 -31.06
N ALA A 1022 4.02 -42.64 -31.80
CA ALA A 1022 4.98 -41.55 -31.68
C ALA A 1022 4.77 -40.74 -30.39
N ARG A 1023 5.87 -40.18 -29.89
CA ARG A 1023 5.89 -39.33 -28.69
C ARG A 1023 6.38 -37.95 -29.07
N LEU A 1024 5.65 -36.92 -28.67
CA LEU A 1024 6.01 -35.52 -28.80
C LEU A 1024 6.36 -34.98 -27.41
N VAL A 1025 7.48 -34.28 -27.30
CA VAL A 1025 7.98 -33.70 -26.05
C VAL A 1025 8.19 -32.20 -26.23
N LEU A 1026 7.35 -31.41 -25.56
CA LEU A 1026 7.51 -29.96 -25.43
C LEU A 1026 8.20 -29.67 -24.10
N TYR A 1027 9.10 -28.70 -24.08
CA TYR A 1027 9.90 -28.36 -22.91
C TYR A 1027 10.39 -26.92 -23.00
N THR A 1028 10.58 -26.28 -21.85
CA THR A 1028 11.24 -24.98 -21.76
C THR A 1028 12.76 -25.11 -21.72
N ASP A 1029 13.47 -24.05 -22.03
CA ASP A 1029 14.93 -24.06 -22.20
C ASP A 1029 15.69 -24.48 -20.94
N GLY A 1030 15.17 -24.24 -19.73
CA GLY A 1030 15.75 -24.70 -18.47
C GLY A 1030 15.94 -26.23 -18.38
N LEU A 1031 15.28 -27.03 -19.23
CA LEU A 1031 15.55 -28.46 -19.32
C LEU A 1031 16.93 -28.76 -19.94
N VAL A 1032 17.34 -27.95 -20.92
CA VAL A 1032 18.49 -28.19 -21.80
C VAL A 1032 19.63 -27.19 -21.57
N GLU A 1033 19.34 -26.02 -21.03
CA GLU A 1033 20.29 -24.98 -20.64
C GLU A 1033 20.49 -24.99 -19.12
N ARG A 1034 21.72 -25.30 -18.68
CA ARG A 1034 22.08 -25.38 -17.24
C ARG A 1034 23.34 -24.56 -17.00
N ARG A 1035 23.63 -24.20 -15.73
CA ARG A 1035 24.79 -23.34 -15.37
C ARG A 1035 26.14 -23.80 -15.92
N GLU A 1036 26.32 -25.11 -16.09
CA GLU A 1036 27.56 -25.73 -16.59
C GLU A 1036 27.37 -26.42 -17.95
N THR A 1037 26.19 -26.30 -18.56
CA THR A 1037 25.82 -27.03 -19.79
C THR A 1037 25.10 -26.09 -20.75
N GLN A 1038 25.76 -25.73 -21.85
CA GLN A 1038 25.16 -24.93 -22.92
C GLN A 1038 24.17 -25.76 -23.75
N LEU A 1039 23.24 -25.08 -24.43
CA LEU A 1039 22.22 -25.67 -25.32
C LEU A 1039 22.79 -26.72 -26.29
N ASP A 1040 23.96 -26.44 -26.89
CA ASP A 1040 24.64 -27.33 -27.83
C ASP A 1040 25.00 -28.70 -27.25
N VAL A 1041 25.10 -28.81 -25.91
CA VAL A 1041 25.38 -30.04 -25.19
C VAL A 1041 24.10 -30.66 -24.63
N GLY A 1042 23.22 -29.85 -24.04
CA GLY A 1042 21.98 -30.32 -23.42
C GLY A 1042 20.94 -30.88 -24.40
N MET A 1043 20.87 -30.31 -25.60
CA MET A 1043 19.92 -30.73 -26.64
C MET A 1043 20.20 -32.16 -27.18
N PRO A 1044 21.43 -32.49 -27.66
CA PRO A 1044 21.76 -33.87 -28.05
C PRO A 1044 21.60 -34.87 -26.90
N GLU A 1045 21.91 -34.44 -25.69
CA GLU A 1045 21.74 -35.20 -24.47
C GLU A 1045 20.28 -35.61 -24.24
N LEU A 1046 19.32 -34.69 -24.43
CA LEU A 1046 17.90 -34.96 -24.30
C LEU A 1046 17.45 -36.01 -25.33
N LEU A 1047 17.84 -35.86 -26.60
CA LEU A 1047 17.49 -36.86 -27.64
C LEU A 1047 18.02 -38.26 -27.31
N ALA A 1048 19.26 -38.37 -26.83
CA ALA A 1048 19.82 -39.66 -26.42
C ALA A 1048 19.03 -40.30 -25.26
N LEU A 1049 18.52 -39.49 -24.32
CA LEU A 1049 17.65 -39.97 -23.26
C LEU A 1049 16.30 -40.45 -23.82
N LEU A 1050 15.68 -39.68 -24.71
CA LEU A 1050 14.40 -40.06 -25.31
C LEU A 1050 14.51 -41.35 -26.12
N GLU A 1051 15.60 -41.50 -26.89
CA GLU A 1051 15.88 -42.70 -27.69
C GLU A 1051 16.09 -43.93 -26.80
N ALA A 1052 16.85 -43.81 -25.71
CA ALA A 1052 17.05 -44.90 -24.75
C ALA A 1052 15.75 -45.32 -24.04
N ASN A 1053 14.73 -44.47 -24.05
CA ASN A 1053 13.47 -44.66 -23.34
C ASN A 1053 12.26 -44.68 -24.29
N ALA A 1054 12.45 -44.94 -25.58
CA ALA A 1054 11.41 -44.86 -26.59
C ALA A 1054 10.17 -45.73 -26.32
N GLY A 1055 10.28 -46.77 -25.48
CA GLY A 1055 9.16 -47.64 -25.06
C GLY A 1055 8.45 -47.23 -23.77
N ALA A 1056 8.82 -46.13 -23.13
CA ALA A 1056 8.16 -45.62 -21.93
C ALA A 1056 6.79 -45.00 -22.26
N ASP A 1057 5.79 -45.13 -21.39
CA ASP A 1057 4.55 -44.35 -21.49
C ASP A 1057 4.81 -42.85 -21.18
N ALA A 1058 3.79 -42.00 -21.33
CA ALA A 1058 3.95 -40.56 -21.15
C ALA A 1058 4.46 -40.19 -19.73
N GLU A 1059 3.90 -40.79 -18.67
CA GLU A 1059 4.29 -40.52 -17.29
C GLU A 1059 5.73 -40.96 -16.98
N GLN A 1060 6.10 -42.16 -17.41
CA GLN A 1060 7.47 -42.68 -17.26
C GLN A 1060 8.47 -41.82 -18.01
N MET A 1061 8.11 -41.33 -19.19
CA MET A 1061 8.97 -40.44 -19.97
C MET A 1061 9.19 -39.11 -19.25
N VAL A 1062 8.13 -38.46 -18.78
CA VAL A 1062 8.23 -37.23 -17.95
C VAL A 1062 9.09 -37.49 -16.72
N SER A 1063 8.83 -38.58 -15.98
CA SER A 1063 9.59 -38.93 -14.78
C SER A 1063 11.09 -39.11 -15.06
N ARG A 1064 11.46 -39.69 -16.21
CA ARG A 1064 12.88 -39.87 -16.62
C ARG A 1064 13.53 -38.57 -17.06
N ILE A 1065 12.82 -37.73 -17.80
CA ILE A 1065 13.29 -36.39 -18.22
C ILE A 1065 13.54 -35.53 -16.98
N VAL A 1066 12.53 -35.44 -16.12
CA VAL A 1066 12.53 -34.65 -14.88
C VAL A 1066 13.54 -35.22 -13.86
N GLY A 1067 13.65 -36.54 -13.75
CA GLY A 1067 14.61 -37.20 -12.86
C GLY A 1067 16.07 -36.90 -13.22
N ARG A 1068 16.38 -36.69 -14.51
CA ARG A 1068 17.71 -36.25 -14.95
C ARG A 1068 17.99 -34.79 -14.60
N SER A 1069 16.98 -33.94 -14.63
CA SER A 1069 17.09 -32.51 -14.30
C SER A 1069 17.27 -32.21 -12.80
N ALA A 1070 17.28 -33.24 -11.93
CA ALA A 1070 17.35 -33.11 -10.46
C ALA A 1070 18.70 -32.62 -9.89
N GLY A 1071 19.50 -31.88 -10.68
CA GLY A 1071 20.84 -31.43 -10.36
C GLY A 1071 21.08 -29.94 -10.59
N GLY A 1072 20.13 -29.07 -10.24
CA GLY A 1072 20.33 -27.62 -10.28
C GLY A 1072 20.14 -26.98 -11.66
N SER A 1073 18.89 -26.87 -12.12
CA SER A 1073 18.54 -25.92 -13.19
C SER A 1073 18.69 -24.47 -12.68
N ALA A 1074 19.18 -23.58 -13.55
CA ALA A 1074 19.23 -22.15 -13.29
C ALA A 1074 17.87 -21.48 -13.48
N ASP A 1075 17.03 -22.10 -14.30
CA ASP A 1075 15.72 -21.62 -14.72
C ASP A 1075 14.63 -22.67 -14.45
N ASP A 1076 13.38 -22.28 -14.66
CA ASP A 1076 12.24 -23.17 -14.54
C ASP A 1076 12.25 -24.26 -15.61
N VAL A 1077 11.51 -25.33 -15.35
CA VAL A 1077 11.39 -26.47 -16.24
C VAL A 1077 9.94 -26.88 -16.34
N ALA A 1078 9.27 -26.49 -17.44
CA ALA A 1078 8.01 -27.07 -17.84
C ALA A 1078 8.26 -28.15 -18.91
N VAL A 1079 7.63 -29.32 -18.76
CA VAL A 1079 7.69 -30.41 -19.74
C VAL A 1079 6.30 -30.98 -19.95
N VAL A 1080 5.93 -31.17 -21.22
CA VAL A 1080 4.71 -31.88 -21.64
C VAL A 1080 5.09 -33.00 -22.60
N VAL A 1081 4.62 -34.21 -22.31
CA VAL A 1081 4.78 -35.39 -23.16
C VAL A 1081 3.41 -35.85 -23.64
N LEU A 1082 3.25 -35.95 -24.95
CA LEU A 1082 2.11 -36.59 -25.61
C LEU A 1082 2.58 -37.89 -26.25
N HIS A 1083 1.94 -39.01 -25.94
CA HIS A 1083 2.16 -40.30 -26.58
C HIS A 1083 0.89 -40.70 -27.34
N ARG A 1084 0.98 -40.78 -28.67
CA ARG A 1084 -0.15 -41.18 -29.51
C ARG A 1084 -0.31 -42.69 -29.48
N LEU A 1085 -1.47 -43.19 -29.04
CA LEU A 1085 -1.74 -44.62 -28.93
C LEU A 1085 -2.03 -45.28 -30.28
N PRO A 1086 -1.88 -46.62 -30.39
CA PRO A 1086 -2.35 -47.37 -31.54
C PRO A 1086 -3.88 -47.30 -31.61
N VAL A 1087 -4.42 -47.04 -32.81
CA VAL A 1087 -5.88 -47.10 -33.03
C VAL A 1087 -6.35 -48.55 -32.81
N ALA A 1088 -7.17 -48.78 -31.79
CA ALA A 1088 -7.80 -50.08 -31.59
C ALA A 1088 -8.80 -50.32 -32.73
N ASP A 1089 -8.68 -51.48 -33.39
CA ASP A 1089 -9.60 -51.93 -34.44
C ASP A 1089 -10.99 -52.10 -33.80
N GLN A 1090 -11.87 -51.10 -33.97
CA GLN A 1090 -13.24 -51.13 -33.48
C GLN A 1090 -14.05 -52.13 -34.33
N GLY A 1091 -13.87 -53.40 -34.02
CA GLY A 1091 -14.81 -54.45 -34.36
C GLY A 1091 -16.10 -54.27 -33.55
N SER A 1092 -17.21 -54.22 -34.27
CA SER A 1092 -18.60 -54.32 -33.80
C SER A 1092 -18.76 -55.10 -32.47
N ALA A 1093 -19.22 -54.44 -31.41
CA ALA A 1093 -19.70 -55.08 -30.19
C ALA A 1093 -21.10 -54.56 -29.86
N GLY A 1094 -22.02 -55.50 -29.63
CA GLY A 1094 -23.46 -55.26 -29.67
C GLY A 1094 -24.07 -54.63 -28.41
N VAL A 1095 -25.24 -54.05 -28.66
CA VAL A 1095 -26.26 -53.62 -27.72
C VAL A 1095 -26.53 -54.70 -26.67
N GLY A 1096 -26.22 -54.41 -25.40
CA GLY A 1096 -26.58 -55.22 -24.24
C GLY A 1096 -26.92 -54.31 -23.05
N ASP A 1097 -27.77 -54.80 -22.15
CA ASP A 1097 -28.26 -54.03 -21.00
C ASP A 1097 -27.11 -53.56 -20.10
N ALA A 1098 -27.06 -52.26 -19.81
CA ALA A 1098 -26.00 -51.61 -19.05
C ALA A 1098 -26.53 -51.11 -17.71
N ARG A 1099 -25.82 -51.37 -16.60
CA ARG A 1099 -26.21 -50.95 -15.24
C ARG A 1099 -25.03 -50.36 -14.47
N LEU A 1100 -25.28 -49.28 -13.75
CA LEU A 1100 -24.32 -48.58 -12.89
C LEU A 1100 -24.95 -48.29 -11.53
N GLU A 1101 -24.23 -48.55 -10.44
CA GLU A 1101 -24.57 -48.06 -9.10
C GLU A 1101 -23.34 -47.39 -8.51
N ILE A 1102 -23.47 -46.11 -8.13
CA ILE A 1102 -22.38 -45.31 -7.57
C ILE A 1102 -22.84 -44.62 -6.29
N GLU A 1103 -22.02 -44.71 -5.25
CA GLU A 1103 -22.20 -44.01 -3.98
C GLU A 1103 -21.18 -42.87 -3.91
N VAL A 1104 -21.66 -41.64 -3.78
CA VAL A 1104 -20.83 -40.43 -3.70
C VAL A 1104 -21.12 -39.68 -2.41
N ALA A 1105 -20.17 -38.89 -1.92
CA ALA A 1105 -20.39 -38.04 -0.74
C ALA A 1105 -21.53 -37.03 -1.01
N ALA A 1106 -22.30 -36.66 0.01
CA ALA A 1106 -23.34 -35.64 -0.13
C ALA A 1106 -22.73 -34.21 -0.18
N ALA A 1107 -21.99 -33.91 -1.24
CA ALA A 1107 -21.27 -32.65 -1.45
C ALA A 1107 -21.55 -32.06 -2.85
N PRO A 1108 -21.45 -30.72 -3.05
CA PRO A 1108 -21.76 -30.06 -4.32
C PRO A 1108 -20.96 -30.59 -5.53
N GLU A 1109 -19.74 -31.07 -5.31
CA GLU A 1109 -18.85 -31.55 -6.36
C GLU A 1109 -19.29 -32.92 -6.92
N SER A 1110 -20.12 -33.66 -6.17
CA SER A 1110 -20.55 -35.02 -6.49
C SER A 1110 -21.43 -35.11 -7.74
N ALA A 1111 -22.18 -34.05 -8.07
CA ALA A 1111 -23.02 -34.04 -9.27
C ALA A 1111 -22.19 -34.15 -10.57
N ALA A 1112 -20.99 -33.56 -10.60
CA ALA A 1112 -20.10 -33.63 -11.76
C ALA A 1112 -19.47 -35.03 -11.93
N GLN A 1113 -19.19 -35.71 -10.82
CA GLN A 1113 -18.69 -37.09 -10.83
C GLN A 1113 -19.77 -38.07 -11.32
N VAL A 1114 -20.98 -37.93 -10.80
CA VAL A 1114 -22.14 -38.75 -11.19
C VAL A 1114 -22.49 -38.55 -12.68
N ARG A 1115 -22.50 -37.29 -13.16
CA ARG A 1115 -22.76 -36.99 -14.57
C ARG A 1115 -21.80 -37.71 -15.51
N ARG A 1116 -20.50 -37.67 -15.24
CA ARG A 1116 -19.49 -38.33 -16.09
C ARG A 1116 -19.67 -39.84 -16.12
N ALA A 1117 -19.92 -40.45 -14.95
CA ALA A 1117 -20.13 -41.89 -14.87
C ALA A 1117 -21.39 -42.35 -15.60
N VAL A 1118 -22.50 -41.61 -15.48
CA VAL A 1118 -23.74 -41.92 -16.21
C VAL A 1118 -23.62 -41.58 -17.70
N ARG A 1119 -22.87 -40.53 -18.09
CA ARG A 1119 -22.61 -40.21 -19.50
C ARG A 1119 -21.88 -41.35 -20.21
N GLY A 1120 -20.81 -41.88 -19.61
CA GLY A 1120 -20.10 -43.04 -20.16
C GLY A 1120 -21.00 -44.26 -20.35
N LEU A 1121 -21.91 -44.54 -19.41
CA LEU A 1121 -22.90 -45.62 -19.54
C LEU A 1121 -23.88 -45.39 -20.70
N LEU A 1122 -24.34 -44.14 -20.89
CA LEU A 1122 -25.27 -43.78 -21.96
C LEU A 1122 -24.59 -43.86 -23.34
N ASP A 1123 -23.33 -43.45 -23.42
CA ASP A 1123 -22.51 -43.53 -24.63
C ASP A 1123 -22.22 -45.00 -25.01
N GLU A 1124 -21.83 -45.84 -24.03
CA GLU A 1124 -21.64 -47.28 -24.24
C GLU A 1124 -22.92 -47.98 -24.70
N ALA A 1125 -24.09 -47.53 -24.22
CA ALA A 1125 -25.38 -48.07 -24.61
C ALA A 1125 -25.94 -47.48 -25.93
N GLY A 1126 -25.23 -46.52 -26.55
CA GLY A 1126 -25.62 -45.89 -27.81
C GLY A 1126 -26.87 -45.01 -27.70
N VAL A 1127 -27.08 -44.35 -26.56
CA VAL A 1127 -28.16 -43.37 -26.37
C VAL A 1127 -27.82 -42.09 -27.14
N ASP A 1128 -28.81 -41.54 -27.85
CA ASP A 1128 -28.69 -40.30 -28.62
C ASP A 1128 -28.21 -39.12 -27.77
N ASP A 1129 -27.33 -38.28 -28.33
CA ASP A 1129 -26.63 -37.21 -27.59
C ASP A 1129 -27.59 -36.19 -26.98
N ASP A 1130 -28.68 -35.85 -27.67
CA ASP A 1130 -29.69 -34.90 -27.17
C ASP A 1130 -30.45 -35.53 -25.99
N VAL A 1131 -30.80 -36.81 -26.11
CA VAL A 1131 -31.49 -37.56 -25.04
C VAL A 1131 -30.58 -37.76 -23.83
N ALA A 1132 -29.31 -38.06 -24.05
CA ALA A 1132 -28.32 -38.19 -23.01
C ALA A 1132 -28.07 -36.85 -22.29
N PHE A 1133 -28.04 -35.74 -23.03
CA PHE A 1133 -27.94 -34.40 -22.47
C PHE A 1133 -29.15 -34.05 -21.57
N GLU A 1134 -30.37 -34.31 -22.03
CA GLU A 1134 -31.61 -34.11 -21.25
C GLU A 1134 -31.61 -34.94 -19.95
N LEU A 1135 -31.23 -36.23 -20.04
CA LEU A 1135 -31.12 -37.14 -18.89
C LEU A 1135 -30.09 -36.66 -17.86
N LEU A 1136 -28.94 -36.15 -18.30
CA LEU A 1136 -27.87 -35.68 -17.42
C LEU A 1136 -28.19 -34.36 -16.72
N ILE A 1137 -28.98 -33.48 -17.36
CA ILE A 1137 -29.53 -32.29 -16.70
C ILE A 1137 -30.47 -32.72 -15.56
N GLY A 1138 -31.42 -33.61 -15.85
CA GLY A 1138 -32.36 -34.08 -14.84
C GLY A 1138 -31.67 -34.82 -13.69
N LEU A 1139 -30.66 -35.63 -13.99
CA LEU A 1139 -29.83 -36.31 -13.01
C LEU A 1139 -29.08 -35.31 -12.10
N SER A 1140 -28.49 -34.27 -12.68
CA SER A 1140 -27.73 -33.26 -11.93
C SER A 1140 -28.59 -32.52 -10.94
N GLU A 1141 -29.79 -32.14 -11.38
CA GLU A 1141 -30.77 -31.47 -10.53
C GLU A 1141 -31.23 -32.41 -9.40
N ALA A 1142 -31.46 -33.70 -9.69
CA ALA A 1142 -31.81 -34.67 -8.66
C ALA A 1142 -30.69 -34.87 -7.61
N VAL A 1143 -29.43 -34.93 -8.04
CA VAL A 1143 -28.26 -35.05 -7.14
C VAL A 1143 -28.07 -33.79 -6.30
N ASN A 1144 -28.17 -32.59 -6.90
CA ASN A 1144 -28.05 -31.35 -6.15
C ASN A 1144 -29.17 -31.20 -5.11
N ASN A 1145 -30.41 -31.56 -5.46
CA ASN A 1145 -31.51 -31.56 -4.51
C ASN A 1145 -31.27 -32.56 -3.35
N ALA A 1146 -30.72 -33.74 -3.64
CA ALA A 1146 -30.34 -34.72 -2.63
C ALA A 1146 -29.27 -34.20 -1.65
N VAL A 1147 -28.34 -33.36 -2.13
CA VAL A 1147 -27.29 -32.73 -1.30
C VAL A 1147 -27.86 -31.56 -0.49
N GLU A 1148 -28.65 -30.68 -1.09
CA GLU A 1148 -29.09 -29.42 -0.47
C GLU A 1148 -30.30 -29.56 0.46
N HIS A 1149 -31.16 -30.56 0.22
CA HIS A 1149 -32.47 -30.65 0.90
C HIS A 1149 -32.60 -31.83 1.86
N ALA A 1150 -31.60 -32.70 1.96
CA ALA A 1150 -31.52 -33.76 2.95
C ALA A 1150 -31.20 -33.19 4.34
N VAL A 1151 -32.21 -33.07 5.22
CA VAL A 1151 -32.03 -32.61 6.60
C VAL A 1151 -31.73 -33.78 7.53
N ASP A 1152 -30.75 -33.64 8.41
CA ASP A 1152 -30.32 -34.66 9.39
C ASP A 1152 -30.11 -36.06 8.75
N PRO A 1153 -29.25 -36.20 7.72
CA PRO A 1153 -29.06 -37.45 7.01
C PRO A 1153 -28.50 -38.55 7.92
N THR A 1154 -29.10 -39.74 7.85
CA THR A 1154 -28.60 -40.94 8.56
C THR A 1154 -27.31 -41.47 7.96
N ARG A 1155 -27.06 -41.17 6.68
CA ARG A 1155 -25.80 -41.42 5.96
C ARG A 1155 -25.47 -40.21 5.10
N ASP A 1156 -24.23 -39.75 5.17
CA ASP A 1156 -23.75 -38.54 4.47
C ASP A 1156 -23.31 -38.84 3.02
N VAL A 1157 -24.18 -39.53 2.27
CA VAL A 1157 -23.91 -40.01 0.90
C VAL A 1157 -25.16 -39.90 0.05
N VAL A 1158 -24.96 -39.78 -1.27
CA VAL A 1158 -25.99 -39.90 -2.29
C VAL A 1158 -25.70 -41.15 -3.11
N VAL A 1159 -26.70 -42.02 -3.26
CA VAL A 1159 -26.60 -43.25 -4.06
C VAL A 1159 -27.32 -43.04 -5.37
N VAL A 1160 -26.62 -43.26 -6.48
CA VAL A 1160 -27.16 -43.12 -7.83
C VAL A 1160 -27.12 -44.47 -8.54
N ARG A 1161 -28.26 -44.90 -9.06
CA ARG A 1161 -28.40 -46.11 -9.90
C ARG A 1161 -28.86 -45.71 -11.28
N ALA A 1162 -28.17 -46.16 -12.31
CA ALA A 1162 -28.54 -45.97 -13.70
C ALA A 1162 -28.67 -47.34 -14.39
N GLU A 1163 -29.73 -47.52 -15.16
CA GLU A 1163 -30.02 -48.73 -15.91
C GLU A 1163 -30.49 -48.35 -17.32
N VAL A 1164 -29.88 -48.98 -18.32
CA VAL A 1164 -30.31 -48.91 -19.72
C VAL A 1164 -30.78 -50.30 -20.14
N ASP A 1165 -32.10 -50.43 -20.32
CA ASP A 1165 -32.75 -51.64 -20.84
C ASP A 1165 -32.91 -51.48 -22.36
N SER A 1166 -32.03 -52.17 -23.07
CA SER A 1166 -31.95 -52.09 -24.53
C SER A 1166 -33.10 -52.81 -25.24
N ALA A 1167 -33.68 -53.85 -24.60
CA ALA A 1167 -34.80 -54.60 -25.14
C ALA A 1167 -36.14 -53.85 -24.96
N ALA A 1168 -36.29 -53.12 -23.86
CA ALA A 1168 -37.45 -52.28 -23.58
C ALA A 1168 -37.31 -50.84 -24.11
N ARG A 1169 -36.15 -50.47 -24.68
CA ARG A 1169 -35.79 -49.10 -25.08
C ARG A 1169 -36.06 -48.10 -23.94
N ARG A 1170 -35.45 -48.31 -22.77
CA ARG A 1170 -35.71 -47.46 -21.61
C ARG A 1170 -34.46 -47.19 -20.79
N VAL A 1171 -34.29 -45.94 -20.37
CA VAL A 1171 -33.30 -45.52 -19.36
C VAL A 1171 -34.03 -45.23 -18.05
N ARG A 1172 -33.47 -45.73 -16.94
CA ARG A 1172 -33.95 -45.47 -15.58
C ARG A 1172 -32.78 -44.98 -14.73
N LEU A 1173 -32.93 -43.78 -14.17
CA LEU A 1173 -32.00 -43.18 -13.22
C LEU A 1173 -32.68 -43.04 -11.86
N GLU A 1174 -32.01 -43.43 -10.79
CA GLU A 1174 -32.48 -43.35 -9.41
C GLU A 1174 -31.45 -42.64 -8.57
N VAL A 1175 -31.85 -41.58 -7.87
CA VAL A 1175 -31.01 -40.81 -6.93
C VAL A 1175 -31.62 -40.93 -5.55
N GLN A 1176 -30.86 -41.44 -4.60
CA GLN A 1176 -31.30 -41.70 -3.25
C GLN A 1176 -30.44 -40.93 -2.25
N ASP A 1177 -31.07 -40.08 -1.44
CA ASP A 1177 -30.48 -39.53 -0.21
C ASP A 1177 -30.92 -40.35 1.01
N PHE A 1178 -30.37 -39.98 2.17
CA PHE A 1178 -30.68 -40.61 3.46
C PHE A 1178 -31.17 -39.63 4.54
N GLY A 1179 -31.72 -38.48 4.14
CA GLY A 1179 -32.19 -37.42 5.04
C GLY A 1179 -33.70 -37.15 5.00
N GLN A 1180 -34.17 -36.34 5.94
CA GLN A 1180 -35.57 -35.92 5.97
C GLN A 1180 -35.79 -34.76 4.99
N TRP A 1181 -36.72 -34.93 4.06
CA TRP A 1181 -37.05 -33.90 3.09
C TRP A 1181 -37.84 -32.74 3.74
N ARG A 1182 -37.37 -31.51 3.54
CA ARG A 1182 -38.11 -30.31 3.96
C ARG A 1182 -39.26 -30.03 2.99
N GLU A 1183 -40.50 -30.08 3.47
CA GLU A 1183 -41.66 -29.64 2.68
C GLU A 1183 -41.57 -28.12 2.40
N ARG A 1184 -41.70 -27.72 1.13
CA ARG A 1184 -41.47 -26.33 0.65
C ARG A 1184 -42.34 -25.31 1.40
N ARG A 1185 -41.73 -24.27 1.98
CA ARG A 1185 -42.44 -23.05 2.40
C ARG A 1185 -42.62 -22.11 1.22
N SER A 1186 -43.86 -21.81 0.87
CA SER A 1186 -44.23 -20.86 -0.20
C SER A 1186 -43.87 -19.41 0.17
N SER A 1187 -43.09 -18.71 -0.67
CA SER A 1187 -43.42 -17.35 -1.15
C SER A 1187 -42.36 -16.66 -2.04
N MET A 1188 -41.15 -17.17 -2.26
CA MET A 1188 -40.20 -16.55 -3.22
C MET A 1188 -39.29 -17.58 -3.89
N ASP A 1189 -39.86 -18.53 -4.65
CA ASP A 1189 -39.06 -19.25 -5.64
C ASP A 1189 -39.93 -19.84 -6.77
N ARG A 1190 -39.59 -19.53 -8.02
CA ARG A 1190 -40.26 -20.10 -9.20
C ARG A 1190 -39.63 -21.46 -9.48
N GLY A 1191 -40.37 -22.54 -9.25
CA GLY A 1191 -39.90 -23.92 -9.34
C GLY A 1191 -39.33 -24.34 -10.71
N HIS A 1192 -38.02 -24.16 -10.89
CA HIS A 1192 -37.27 -24.65 -12.05
C HIS A 1192 -36.82 -26.11 -11.86
N GLY A 1193 -36.51 -26.56 -10.64
CA GLY A 1193 -35.96 -27.90 -10.41
C GLY A 1193 -36.86 -29.05 -10.86
N ALA A 1194 -38.18 -28.95 -10.66
CA ALA A 1194 -39.11 -29.98 -11.16
C ALA A 1194 -39.27 -29.97 -12.69
N THR A 1195 -39.12 -28.80 -13.31
CA THR A 1195 -39.16 -28.64 -14.77
C THR A 1195 -37.88 -29.14 -15.43
N LEU A 1196 -36.72 -28.89 -14.81
CA LEU A 1196 -35.42 -29.38 -15.26
C LEU A 1196 -35.28 -30.91 -15.09
N MET A 1197 -35.75 -31.47 -13.97
CA MET A 1197 -35.84 -32.94 -13.82
C MET A 1197 -36.78 -33.57 -14.85
N GLY A 1198 -37.85 -32.88 -15.23
CA GLY A 1198 -38.83 -33.36 -16.22
C GLY A 1198 -38.33 -33.40 -17.67
N LEU A 1199 -37.20 -32.74 -17.99
CA LEU A 1199 -36.56 -32.84 -19.32
C LEU A 1199 -36.06 -34.27 -19.57
N GLY A 1200 -35.50 -34.92 -18.54
CA GLY A 1200 -34.97 -36.28 -18.61
C GLY A 1200 -36.01 -37.41 -18.60
N GLY A 1201 -37.32 -37.13 -18.64
CA GLY A 1201 -38.38 -38.15 -18.66
C GLY A 1201 -39.40 -38.07 -17.51
N GLU A 1202 -40.11 -39.17 -17.23
CA GLU A 1202 -41.08 -39.25 -16.14
C GLU A 1202 -40.34 -39.26 -14.79
N VAL A 1203 -40.58 -38.24 -13.96
CA VAL A 1203 -39.96 -38.09 -12.65
C VAL A 1203 -40.91 -38.50 -11.54
N ARG A 1204 -40.46 -39.35 -10.62
CA ARG A 1204 -41.18 -39.74 -9.41
C ARG A 1204 -40.32 -39.49 -8.19
N VAL A 1205 -40.88 -38.81 -7.19
CA VAL A 1205 -40.23 -38.56 -5.90
C VAL A 1205 -40.96 -39.38 -4.85
N LEU A 1206 -40.24 -40.31 -4.21
CA LEU A 1206 -40.75 -41.24 -3.21
C LEU A 1206 -40.08 -40.95 -1.87
N PRO A 1207 -40.75 -40.23 -0.95
CA PRO A 1207 -40.26 -40.07 0.41
C PRO A 1207 -40.43 -41.37 1.21
N GLY A 1208 -39.42 -41.74 2.00
CA GLY A 1208 -39.44 -42.90 2.90
C GLY A 1208 -38.85 -42.60 4.28
N ASP A 1209 -39.00 -43.55 5.20
CA ASP A 1209 -38.53 -43.40 6.61
C ASP A 1209 -37.01 -43.26 6.74
N THR A 1210 -36.25 -43.55 5.68
CA THR A 1210 -34.79 -43.57 5.66
C THR A 1210 -34.16 -42.58 4.67
N GLY A 1211 -34.94 -41.72 4.02
CA GLY A 1211 -34.45 -40.83 2.95
C GLY A 1211 -35.46 -40.61 1.82
N THR A 1212 -35.07 -39.82 0.81
CA THR A 1212 -35.87 -39.61 -0.41
C THR A 1212 -35.25 -40.33 -1.60
N LEU A 1213 -36.10 -40.97 -2.41
CA LEU A 1213 -35.71 -41.58 -3.69
C LEU A 1213 -36.35 -40.79 -4.84
N VAL A 1214 -35.53 -40.24 -5.71
CA VAL A 1214 -35.94 -39.60 -6.97
C VAL A 1214 -35.66 -40.57 -8.11
N THR A 1215 -36.67 -40.91 -8.89
CA THR A 1215 -36.55 -41.77 -10.07
C THR A 1215 -36.86 -40.95 -11.33
N LEU A 1216 -36.00 -41.02 -12.34
CA LEU A 1216 -36.21 -40.49 -13.68
C LEU A 1216 -36.26 -41.66 -14.66
N GLU A 1217 -37.35 -41.80 -15.41
CA GLU A 1217 -37.51 -42.84 -16.43
C GLU A 1217 -37.78 -42.22 -17.81
N ARG A 1218 -37.03 -42.65 -18.84
CA ARG A 1218 -37.20 -42.20 -20.23
C ARG A 1218 -37.26 -43.38 -21.16
N GLU A 1219 -38.26 -43.41 -22.04
CA GLU A 1219 -38.28 -44.32 -23.20
C GLU A 1219 -37.38 -43.73 -24.31
N LEU A 1220 -36.52 -44.58 -24.89
CA LEU A 1220 -35.52 -44.27 -25.93
C LEU A 1220 -36.07 -44.43 -27.34
#